data_AF-A0A6I6G3G4-F1
#
_entry.id   AF-A0A6I6G3G4-F1
#
_cell.length_a   1.000
_cell.length_b   1.000
_cell.length_c   1.000
_cell.angle_alpha   90.00
_cell.angle_beta   90.00
_cell.angle_gamma   90.00
#
_symmetry.space_group_name_H-M   'P 1'
#
loop_
_entity.id
_entity.type
_entity.pdbx_description
1 polymer ?
#
loop_
_entity_poly.entity_id
_entity_poly.type
_entity_poly.pdbx_seq_one_letter_code
_entity_poly.pdbx_strand_id
1 'polypeptide(L)'
;MIGKKHEYALMHESETNFWWYKHLQQQVLHSIEHYFLQQKNIDILDAGCGTGGLLVKLQQQQYNNLHALDASSDAVNFAREKTGLPNIVYGYLQEVGQHFYGRQFDVICCMDVFTYLIDEEIVSVLQQFTGLLKPGGIIITNNNAFKAFKGTHDYHVGVIKRFTAKDLQQYAANADLQVLENRYWNFLLSPLVWTIRKWKLLLHHTGIKSADHIQSDIAMPAAAVNNCCFSLLQFERKWLRNPPLGYQCFYSITTQTIGMLLHLLTGILLIAGFGLVGWLLHSQRIRLSVALLGNTLLLLIFRLCYIATIETGPDASIWLASAQTVSKLSDPVWSLLTTNEGRPLTVLPLVLLHKIGMPLTYVWADVAGILMYAGAFAIAASLMAKLTNALQAWQLSCILFATLATVSIIDYTSYNCQAPSLLITMYCLHLLHDIWQQSVKRYHTVLLGILLGSLPLFKFQNAPAGMLIGVAACALFLFRKQWQQLILIAATALLPVALVAFFFWQRGLWADFMNDYFNNYFFYAYTEDYAGDSYWHRYSPRRVFSFLLRTTDSAILIAGAFGMLAIAILQAKRKAFSNVPQWFLLLFLLANFYAVIQSGWNTPHYLFYIWIPPLLQIAAITQEQRKWLLAGATPDHHWAGNGQPNVAQTSQH
;
A
#
# COMPACT_ATOMS: atom_id res chain seq x y z
N MET A 1 -3.72 23.67 -37.32
CA MET A 1 -2.46 24.43 -37.46
C MET A 1 -1.64 24.08 -38.70
N ILE A 2 -1.80 22.88 -39.29
CA ILE A 2 -1.08 22.47 -40.51
C ILE A 2 -1.27 23.51 -41.63
N GLY A 3 -0.17 23.85 -42.31
CA GLY A 3 -0.14 24.86 -43.39
C GLY A 3 -0.03 26.31 -42.90
N LYS A 4 0.06 26.56 -41.59
CA LYS A 4 0.18 27.91 -41.00
C LYS A 4 1.56 28.19 -40.42
N LYS A 5 2.58 28.31 -41.28
CA LYS A 5 3.97 28.55 -40.86
C LYS A 5 4.15 29.71 -39.88
N HIS A 6 3.43 30.81 -40.07
CA HIS A 6 3.48 31.97 -39.17
C HIS A 6 3.06 31.64 -37.73
N GLU A 7 2.05 30.78 -37.55
CA GLU A 7 1.62 30.35 -36.21
C GLU A 7 2.67 29.47 -35.52
N TYR A 8 3.35 28.62 -36.28
CA TYR A 8 4.50 27.86 -35.76
C TYR A 8 5.69 28.76 -35.43
N ALA A 9 5.94 29.83 -36.20
CA ALA A 9 6.98 30.80 -35.85
C ALA A 9 6.66 31.52 -34.52
N LEU A 10 5.41 31.97 -34.33
CA LEU A 10 4.97 32.56 -33.06
C LEU A 10 5.06 31.57 -31.89
N MET A 11 4.69 30.30 -32.12
CA MET A 11 4.86 29.23 -31.14
C MET A 11 6.35 29.03 -30.80
N HIS A 12 7.22 29.00 -31.81
CA HIS A 12 8.65 28.82 -31.63
C HIS A 12 9.27 29.90 -30.74
N GLU A 13 8.87 31.16 -30.95
CA GLU A 13 9.32 32.31 -30.17
C GLU A 13 8.75 32.35 -28.74
N SER A 14 7.54 31.84 -28.52
CA SER A 14 6.79 31.97 -27.26
C SER A 14 6.93 30.77 -26.30
N GLU A 15 7.14 29.56 -26.80
CA GLU A 15 7.13 28.30 -26.02
C GLU A 15 8.04 28.27 -24.79
N THR A 16 9.16 28.99 -24.82
CA THR A 16 10.13 29.00 -23.70
C THR A 16 9.69 29.93 -22.57
N ASN A 17 9.01 31.03 -22.89
CA ASN A 17 8.81 32.15 -21.97
C ASN A 17 7.34 32.43 -21.64
N PHE A 18 6.41 32.02 -22.51
CA PHE A 18 5.00 32.23 -22.29
C PHE A 18 4.52 31.41 -21.09
N TRP A 19 3.83 32.08 -20.17
CA TRP A 19 3.40 31.51 -18.88
C TRP A 19 2.64 30.20 -19.03
N TRP A 20 1.86 30.06 -20.10
CA TRP A 20 1.04 28.89 -20.36
C TRP A 20 1.88 27.67 -20.70
N TYR A 21 2.79 27.78 -21.68
CA TYR A 21 3.71 26.71 -22.06
C TYR A 21 4.63 26.33 -20.90
N LYS A 22 5.17 27.33 -20.20
CA LYS A 22 6.06 27.10 -19.05
C LYS A 22 5.37 26.29 -17.95
N HIS A 23 4.10 26.59 -17.64
CA HIS A 23 3.35 25.86 -16.63
C HIS A 23 2.97 24.46 -17.10
N LEU A 24 2.53 24.30 -18.36
CA LEU A 24 2.22 22.99 -18.93
C LEU A 24 3.44 22.06 -18.92
N GLN A 25 4.60 22.54 -19.37
CA GLN A 25 5.85 21.78 -19.37
C GLN A 25 6.26 21.37 -17.94
N GLN A 26 6.06 22.23 -16.94
CA GLN A 26 6.29 21.87 -15.53
C GLN A 26 5.33 20.80 -15.02
N GLN A 27 4.07 20.82 -15.47
CA GLN A 27 3.09 19.79 -15.13
C GLN A 27 3.47 18.43 -15.73
N VAL A 28 3.95 18.40 -16.97
CA VAL A 28 4.47 17.20 -17.63
C VAL A 28 5.69 16.67 -16.86
N LEU A 29 6.68 17.52 -16.59
CA LEU A 29 7.85 17.13 -15.80
C LEU A 29 7.48 16.56 -14.44
N HIS A 30 6.57 17.21 -13.73
CA HIS A 30 6.14 16.74 -12.42
C HIS A 30 5.46 15.37 -12.49
N SER A 31 4.65 15.13 -13.53
CA SER A 31 4.03 13.82 -13.75
C SER A 31 5.11 12.75 -14.03
N ILE A 32 6.08 13.05 -14.89
CA ILE A 32 7.22 12.15 -15.13
C ILE A 32 7.99 11.87 -13.83
N GLU A 33 8.32 12.89 -13.05
CA GLU A 33 9.04 12.74 -11.78
C GLU A 33 8.23 11.96 -10.73
N HIS A 34 6.90 12.12 -10.73
CA HIS A 34 6.01 11.40 -9.83
C HIS A 34 6.01 9.89 -10.13
N TYR A 35 5.92 9.51 -11.40
CA TYR A 35 5.83 8.10 -11.79
C TYR A 35 7.20 7.41 -11.97
N PHE A 36 8.27 8.16 -12.28
CA PHE A 36 9.61 7.62 -12.55
C PHE A 36 10.67 8.05 -11.54
N LEU A 37 10.30 8.70 -10.43
CA LEU A 37 11.17 8.95 -9.25
C LEU A 37 12.59 9.43 -9.59
N GLN A 38 12.69 10.47 -10.44
CA GLN A 38 13.96 11.06 -10.92
C GLN A 38 14.81 10.20 -11.87
N GLN A 39 14.36 9.03 -12.31
CA GLN A 39 15.04 8.27 -13.36
C GLN A 39 15.16 9.11 -14.64
N LYS A 40 16.40 9.28 -15.13
CA LYS A 40 16.69 10.08 -16.33
C LYS A 40 16.90 9.23 -17.59
N ASN A 41 17.20 7.95 -17.41
CA ASN A 41 17.38 7.00 -18.50
C ASN A 41 16.04 6.30 -18.84
N ILE A 42 15.08 7.09 -19.32
CA ILE A 42 13.76 6.61 -19.75
C ILE A 42 13.51 7.07 -21.19
N ASP A 43 12.84 6.24 -21.99
CA ASP A 43 12.45 6.54 -23.37
C ASP A 43 11.18 7.38 -23.38
N ILE A 44 11.25 8.60 -23.95
CA ILE A 44 10.13 9.53 -24.02
C ILE A 44 9.79 9.84 -25.48
N LEU A 45 8.51 9.69 -25.83
CA LEU A 45 7.97 10.13 -27.11
C LEU A 45 7.11 11.40 -26.90
N ASP A 46 7.43 12.48 -27.62
CA ASP A 46 6.57 13.65 -27.75
C ASP A 46 5.77 13.56 -29.07
N ALA A 47 4.55 13.07 -28.98
CA ALA A 47 3.66 12.77 -30.11
C ALA A 47 2.76 13.97 -30.42
N GLY A 48 3.15 14.74 -31.43
CA GLY A 48 2.68 16.09 -31.71
C GLY A 48 3.56 17.15 -31.05
N CYS A 49 4.87 17.09 -31.30
CA CYS A 49 5.87 17.88 -30.56
C CYS A 49 5.86 19.39 -30.84
N GLY A 50 5.08 19.86 -31.82
CA GLY A 50 5.07 21.25 -32.25
C GLY A 50 6.48 21.72 -32.60
N THR A 51 6.87 22.89 -32.08
CA THR A 51 8.20 23.45 -32.36
C THR A 51 9.28 23.05 -31.34
N GLY A 52 9.04 22.00 -30.55
CA GLY A 52 10.04 21.34 -29.72
C GLY A 52 10.26 21.92 -28.32
N GLY A 53 9.39 22.81 -27.83
CA GLY A 53 9.56 23.46 -26.52
C GLY A 53 9.59 22.47 -25.34
N LEU A 54 8.76 21.42 -25.37
CA LEU A 54 8.78 20.37 -24.33
C LEU A 54 10.07 19.56 -24.39
N LEU A 55 10.56 19.23 -25.59
CA LEU A 55 11.84 18.52 -25.78
C LEU A 55 13.02 19.28 -25.17
N VAL A 56 13.11 20.59 -25.41
CA VAL A 56 14.14 21.44 -24.78
C VAL A 56 14.03 21.37 -23.25
N LYS A 57 12.81 21.43 -22.73
CA LYS A 57 12.59 21.36 -21.28
C LYS A 57 13.04 20.02 -20.71
N LEU A 58 12.78 18.92 -21.41
CA LEU A 58 13.22 17.58 -21.03
C LEU A 58 14.74 17.44 -21.10
N GLN A 59 15.40 17.95 -22.16
CA GLN A 59 16.87 17.97 -22.26
C GLN A 59 17.51 18.76 -21.10
N GLN A 60 16.95 19.92 -20.73
CA GLN A 60 17.41 20.68 -19.57
C GLN A 60 17.34 19.88 -18.26
N GLN A 61 16.38 18.97 -18.14
CA GLN A 61 16.23 18.06 -17.00
C GLN A 61 17.02 16.75 -17.14
N GLN A 62 17.95 16.68 -18.10
CA GLN A 62 18.86 15.56 -18.36
C GLN A 62 18.18 14.29 -18.92
N TYR A 63 16.99 14.42 -19.53
CA TYR A 63 16.39 13.34 -20.31
C TYR A 63 17.01 13.31 -21.71
N ASN A 64 17.64 12.19 -22.06
CA ASN A 64 18.43 12.07 -23.29
C ASN A 64 17.80 11.17 -24.36
N ASN A 65 16.93 10.22 -23.98
CA ASN A 65 16.30 9.29 -24.91
C ASN A 65 14.96 9.86 -25.40
N LEU A 66 15.05 10.94 -26.17
CA LEU A 66 13.90 11.70 -26.66
C LEU A 66 13.60 11.39 -28.12
N HIS A 67 12.33 11.12 -28.39
CA HIS A 67 11.77 10.89 -29.70
C HIS A 67 10.60 11.84 -29.90
N ALA A 68 10.36 12.25 -31.14
CA ALA A 68 9.28 13.18 -31.41
C ALA A 68 8.67 12.92 -32.78
N LEU A 69 7.40 13.29 -32.91
CA LEU A 69 6.66 13.23 -34.17
C LEU A 69 5.76 14.46 -34.28
N ASP A 70 5.67 15.07 -35.46
CA ASP A 70 4.65 16.10 -35.75
C ASP A 70 4.21 16.04 -37.22
N ALA A 71 2.95 16.37 -37.47
CA ALA A 71 2.34 16.34 -38.79
C ALA A 71 2.67 17.58 -39.66
N SER A 72 3.35 18.58 -39.10
CA SER A 72 3.80 19.77 -39.84
C SER A 72 5.30 19.75 -40.07
N SER A 73 5.70 19.81 -41.34
CA SER A 73 7.11 19.92 -41.74
C SER A 73 7.76 21.20 -41.20
N ASP A 74 7.03 22.32 -41.15
CA ASP A 74 7.51 23.56 -40.53
C ASP A 74 7.79 23.37 -39.03
N ALA A 75 6.88 22.72 -38.29
CA ALA A 75 7.05 22.45 -36.86
C ALA A 75 8.25 21.53 -36.60
N VAL A 76 8.39 20.45 -37.38
CA VAL A 76 9.53 19.53 -37.33
C VAL A 76 10.85 20.25 -37.60
N ASN A 77 10.89 21.14 -38.60
CA ASN A 77 12.09 21.92 -38.90
C ASN A 77 12.49 22.82 -37.73
N PHE A 78 11.53 23.58 -37.17
CA PHE A 78 11.76 24.39 -35.98
C PHE A 78 12.20 23.56 -34.76
N ALA A 79 11.61 22.38 -34.55
CA ALA A 79 11.96 21.52 -33.44
C ALA A 79 13.38 20.95 -33.58
N ARG A 80 13.79 20.56 -34.80
CA ARG A 80 15.16 20.10 -35.09
C ARG A 80 16.17 21.21 -34.87
N GLU A 81 15.89 22.40 -35.38
CA GLU A 81 16.73 23.58 -35.18
C GLU A 81 16.88 23.92 -33.70
N LYS A 82 15.77 23.89 -32.94
CA LYS A 82 15.74 24.25 -31.52
C LYS A 82 16.46 23.23 -30.62
N THR A 83 16.31 21.93 -30.90
CA THR A 83 16.72 20.86 -29.97
C THR A 83 18.01 20.14 -30.39
N GLY A 84 18.38 20.21 -31.66
CA GLY A 84 19.45 19.41 -32.26
C GLY A 84 19.18 17.90 -32.27
N LEU A 85 17.95 17.45 -31.95
CA LEU A 85 17.63 16.03 -31.88
C LEU A 85 17.50 15.41 -33.28
N PRO A 86 18.19 14.28 -33.55
CA PRO A 86 18.07 13.58 -34.82
C PRO A 86 16.74 12.81 -34.95
N ASN A 87 16.11 12.46 -33.81
CA ASN A 87 14.97 11.54 -33.73
C ASN A 87 13.61 12.25 -33.79
N ILE A 88 13.48 13.28 -34.63
CA ILE A 88 12.21 14.00 -34.86
C ILE A 88 11.65 13.59 -36.22
N VAL A 89 10.48 12.96 -36.21
CA VAL A 89 9.82 12.39 -37.39
C VAL A 89 8.73 13.32 -37.90
N TYR A 90 8.66 13.52 -39.22
CA TYR A 90 7.48 14.08 -39.86
C TYR A 90 6.49 12.96 -40.14
N GLY A 91 5.28 13.04 -39.58
CA GLY A 91 4.27 12.00 -39.70
C GLY A 91 2.96 12.39 -39.02
N TYR A 92 1.87 11.75 -39.44
CA TYR A 92 0.57 11.94 -38.81
C TYR A 92 0.47 11.11 -37.53
N LEU A 93 -0.25 11.62 -36.53
CA LEU A 93 -0.42 10.92 -35.26
C LEU A 93 -1.17 9.59 -35.44
N GLN A 94 -2.07 9.52 -36.42
CA GLN A 94 -2.79 8.31 -36.83
C GLN A 94 -1.86 7.19 -37.36
N GLU A 95 -0.61 7.51 -37.69
CA GLU A 95 0.39 6.58 -38.24
C GLU A 95 1.54 6.33 -37.23
N VAL A 96 1.41 6.79 -35.98
CA VAL A 96 2.48 6.75 -34.97
C VAL A 96 3.04 5.34 -34.75
N GLY A 97 2.20 4.31 -34.77
CA GLY A 97 2.64 2.92 -34.62
C GLY A 97 3.55 2.43 -35.76
N GLN A 98 3.38 2.96 -36.97
CA GLN A 98 4.20 2.61 -38.14
C GLN A 98 5.59 3.24 -38.04
N HIS A 99 5.65 4.51 -37.61
CA HIS A 99 6.91 5.24 -37.47
C HIS A 99 7.80 4.72 -36.34
N PHE A 100 7.19 4.13 -35.30
CA PHE A 100 7.91 3.60 -34.12
C PHE A 100 7.75 2.09 -33.95
N TYR A 101 7.53 1.35 -35.04
CA TYR A 101 7.37 -0.10 -35.01
C TYR A 101 8.54 -0.79 -34.30
N GLY A 102 8.22 -1.70 -33.38
CA GLY A 102 9.22 -2.44 -32.58
C GLY A 102 9.88 -1.63 -31.46
N ARG A 103 9.49 -0.36 -31.26
CA ARG A 103 9.98 0.50 -30.19
C ARG A 103 8.93 0.64 -29.10
N GLN A 104 9.40 0.80 -27.86
CA GLN A 104 8.54 1.04 -26.71
C GLN A 104 9.07 2.21 -25.88
N PHE A 105 8.17 2.95 -25.26
CA PHE A 105 8.44 4.16 -24.49
C PHE A 105 7.95 4.00 -23.06
N ASP A 106 8.72 4.57 -22.13
CA ASP A 106 8.31 4.72 -20.73
C ASP A 106 7.25 5.81 -20.59
N VAL A 107 7.38 6.90 -21.37
CA VAL A 107 6.46 8.04 -21.37
C VAL A 107 6.08 8.42 -22.79
N ILE A 108 4.78 8.56 -23.05
CA ILE A 108 4.26 9.19 -24.27
C ILE A 108 3.55 10.49 -23.89
N CYS A 109 4.06 11.62 -24.35
CA CYS A 109 3.45 12.94 -24.22
C CYS A 109 2.62 13.24 -25.48
N CYS A 110 1.40 13.75 -25.32
CA CYS A 110 0.54 14.19 -26.42
C CYS A 110 -0.22 15.45 -25.99
N MET A 111 0.40 16.63 -26.22
CA MET A 111 -0.06 17.92 -25.68
C MET A 111 -0.86 18.69 -26.73
N ASP A 112 -2.14 18.95 -26.45
CA ASP A 112 -3.05 19.77 -27.25
C ASP A 112 -3.23 19.29 -28.70
N VAL A 113 -3.14 17.97 -28.92
CA VAL A 113 -3.29 17.35 -30.24
C VAL A 113 -4.69 16.76 -30.46
N PHE A 114 -5.28 16.09 -29.46
CA PHE A 114 -6.59 15.44 -29.62
C PHE A 114 -7.71 16.43 -29.96
N THR A 115 -7.51 17.72 -29.67
CA THR A 115 -8.40 18.82 -30.05
C THR A 115 -8.60 18.95 -31.58
N TYR A 116 -7.73 18.32 -32.38
CA TYR A 116 -7.76 18.28 -33.85
C TYR A 116 -8.29 16.97 -34.43
N LEU A 117 -8.59 15.97 -33.59
CA LEU A 117 -9.00 14.63 -34.02
C LEU A 117 -10.48 14.38 -33.73
N ILE A 118 -11.11 13.54 -34.54
CA ILE A 118 -12.45 13.02 -34.24
C ILE A 118 -12.37 11.86 -33.23
N ASP A 119 -13.50 11.53 -32.62
CA ASP A 119 -13.59 10.59 -31.50
C ASP A 119 -12.99 9.21 -31.83
N GLU A 120 -13.25 8.70 -33.03
CA GLU A 120 -12.73 7.42 -33.52
C GLU A 120 -11.21 7.44 -33.71
N GLU A 121 -10.66 8.56 -34.18
CA GLU A 121 -9.22 8.75 -34.34
C GLU A 121 -8.51 8.83 -32.98
N ILE A 122 -9.11 9.50 -31.99
CA ILE A 122 -8.55 9.57 -30.64
C ILE A 122 -8.42 8.17 -30.04
N VAL A 123 -9.49 7.36 -30.14
CA VAL A 123 -9.46 5.97 -29.65
C VAL A 123 -8.41 5.15 -30.41
N SER A 124 -8.36 5.27 -31.74
CA SER A 124 -7.35 4.57 -32.56
C SER A 124 -5.92 4.95 -32.20
N VAL A 125 -5.64 6.23 -31.97
CA VAL A 125 -4.32 6.71 -31.54
C VAL A 125 -3.97 6.18 -30.15
N LEU A 126 -4.91 6.21 -29.20
CA LEU A 126 -4.69 5.64 -27.86
C LEU A 126 -4.40 4.14 -27.91
N GLN A 127 -5.06 3.40 -28.81
CA GLN A 127 -4.77 1.98 -29.07
C GLN A 127 -3.41 1.74 -29.75
N GLN A 128 -2.89 2.69 -30.52
CA GLN A 128 -1.51 2.60 -31.01
C GLN A 128 -0.51 2.90 -29.89
N PHE A 129 -0.82 3.88 -29.03
CA PHE A 129 0.00 4.20 -27.87
C PHE A 129 0.14 3.02 -26.90
N THR A 130 -0.89 2.20 -26.69
CA THR A 130 -0.75 0.99 -25.85
C THR A 130 0.32 0.03 -26.37
N GLY A 131 0.41 -0.18 -27.70
CA GLY A 131 1.44 -1.02 -28.31
C GLY A 131 2.85 -0.43 -28.24
N LEU A 132 2.94 0.90 -28.16
CA LEU A 132 4.20 1.65 -28.02
C LEU A 132 4.58 1.89 -26.55
N LEU A 133 3.77 1.49 -25.59
CA LEU A 133 4.05 1.70 -24.17
C LEU A 133 4.80 0.48 -23.59
N LYS A 134 5.84 0.74 -22.80
CA LYS A 134 6.44 -0.29 -21.95
C LYS A 134 5.46 -0.69 -20.83
N PRO A 135 5.57 -1.91 -20.27
CA PRO A 135 4.84 -2.26 -19.04
C PRO A 135 5.13 -1.25 -17.92
N GLY A 136 4.08 -0.68 -17.33
CA GLY A 136 4.20 0.37 -16.31
C GLY A 136 4.47 1.78 -16.85
N GLY A 137 4.57 1.93 -18.18
CA GLY A 137 4.68 3.24 -18.82
C GLY A 137 3.39 4.06 -18.69
N ILE A 138 3.49 5.35 -18.99
CA ILE A 138 2.37 6.29 -18.90
C ILE A 138 2.22 7.13 -20.17
N ILE A 139 0.98 7.50 -20.46
CA ILE A 139 0.62 8.50 -21.45
C ILE A 139 0.22 9.76 -20.69
N ILE A 140 0.81 10.89 -21.03
CA ILE A 140 0.48 12.20 -20.48
C ILE A 140 -0.17 13.02 -21.60
N THR A 141 -1.34 13.58 -21.35
CA THR A 141 -2.02 14.44 -22.32
C THR A 141 -2.64 15.68 -21.67
N ASN A 142 -2.51 16.82 -22.34
CA ASN A 142 -3.22 18.05 -22.01
C ASN A 142 -4.14 18.42 -23.16
N ASN A 143 -5.35 18.89 -22.89
CA ASN A 143 -6.29 19.30 -23.91
C ASN A 143 -7.15 20.50 -23.48
N ASN A 144 -7.66 21.21 -24.48
CA ASN A 144 -8.62 22.30 -24.30
C ASN A 144 -9.89 21.83 -23.59
N ALA A 145 -10.18 22.37 -22.40
CA ALA A 145 -11.37 21.99 -21.64
C ALA A 145 -12.61 22.84 -21.97
N PHE A 146 -13.79 22.23 -21.78
CA PHE A 146 -15.15 22.75 -21.87
C PHE A 146 -15.51 23.60 -23.11
N LYS A 147 -16.58 23.21 -23.82
CA LYS A 147 -17.13 23.96 -24.96
C LYS A 147 -17.43 25.44 -24.65
N ALA A 148 -17.69 25.78 -23.39
CA ALA A 148 -17.94 27.15 -22.94
C ALA A 148 -16.79 28.12 -23.27
N PHE A 149 -15.53 27.65 -23.29
CA PHE A 149 -14.36 28.45 -23.63
C PHE A 149 -14.10 28.59 -25.13
N LYS A 150 -15.03 28.14 -25.98
CA LYS A 150 -14.91 28.32 -27.42
C LYS A 150 -14.82 29.80 -27.79
N GLY A 151 -13.84 30.15 -28.61
CA GLY A 151 -13.54 31.52 -29.03
C GLY A 151 -12.91 31.61 -30.42
N THR A 152 -12.55 32.83 -30.83
CA THR A 152 -11.98 33.12 -32.16
C THR A 152 -10.66 32.38 -32.42
N HIS A 153 -9.86 32.14 -31.38
CA HIS A 153 -8.64 31.34 -31.46
C HIS A 153 -8.91 29.93 -32.00
N ASP A 154 -9.96 29.25 -31.51
CA ASP A 154 -10.27 27.88 -31.90
C ASP A 154 -10.54 27.78 -33.41
N TYR A 155 -11.25 28.77 -33.98
CA TYR A 155 -11.46 28.86 -35.43
C TYR A 155 -10.15 29.11 -36.19
N HIS A 156 -9.27 29.97 -35.66
CA HIS A 156 -8.01 30.30 -36.30
C HIS A 156 -7.05 29.10 -36.32
N VAL A 157 -6.89 28.38 -35.22
CA VAL A 157 -5.94 27.26 -35.16
C VAL A 157 -6.53 25.92 -35.64
N GLY A 158 -7.84 25.87 -35.85
CA GLY A 158 -8.58 24.70 -36.35
C GLY A 158 -8.97 23.70 -35.27
N VAL A 159 -9.16 24.16 -34.02
CA VAL A 159 -9.64 23.32 -32.91
C VAL A 159 -11.07 22.88 -33.22
N ILE A 160 -11.28 21.57 -33.34
CA ILE A 160 -12.59 20.98 -33.60
C ILE A 160 -13.30 20.56 -32.31
N LYS A 161 -12.55 20.20 -31.27
CA LYS A 161 -13.11 19.63 -30.03
C LYS A 161 -12.48 20.19 -28.76
N ARG A 162 -13.33 20.40 -27.75
CA ARG A 162 -12.95 20.68 -26.35
C ARG A 162 -13.50 19.58 -25.46
N PHE A 163 -12.78 19.26 -24.38
CA PHE A 163 -12.96 18.06 -23.59
C PHE A 163 -13.46 18.34 -22.16
N THR A 164 -14.02 17.31 -21.56
CA THR A 164 -14.32 17.18 -20.15
C THR A 164 -13.61 15.96 -19.60
N ALA A 165 -13.49 15.90 -18.28
CA ALA A 165 -13.00 14.75 -17.53
C ALA A 165 -13.60 13.41 -17.98
N LYS A 166 -14.90 13.41 -18.32
CA LYS A 166 -15.63 12.21 -18.74
C LYS A 166 -15.26 11.75 -20.14
N ASP A 167 -14.97 12.69 -21.05
CA ASP A 167 -14.65 12.36 -22.44
C ASP A 167 -13.39 11.50 -22.50
N LEU A 168 -12.32 11.90 -21.80
CA LEU A 168 -11.07 11.12 -21.83
C LEU A 168 -11.15 9.82 -21.01
N GLN A 169 -11.95 9.77 -19.95
CA GLN A 169 -12.27 8.50 -19.29
C GLN A 169 -12.93 7.52 -20.26
N GLN A 170 -13.85 8.00 -21.09
CA GLN A 170 -14.51 7.19 -22.11
C GLN A 170 -13.54 6.74 -23.22
N TYR A 171 -12.70 7.64 -23.74
CA TYR A 171 -11.71 7.25 -24.77
C TYR A 171 -10.66 6.27 -24.24
N ALA A 172 -10.17 6.49 -23.01
CA ALA A 172 -9.23 5.57 -22.36
C ALA A 172 -9.88 4.19 -22.17
N ALA A 173 -11.12 4.14 -21.67
CA ALA A 173 -11.84 2.87 -21.50
C ALA A 173 -12.04 2.13 -22.84
N ASN A 174 -12.38 2.85 -23.92
CA ASN A 174 -12.53 2.26 -25.25
C ASN A 174 -11.20 1.82 -25.89
N ALA A 175 -10.07 2.23 -25.31
CA ALA A 175 -8.72 1.86 -25.73
C ALA A 175 -8.03 0.89 -24.75
N ASP A 176 -8.78 0.28 -23.82
CA ASP A 176 -8.26 -0.63 -22.77
C ASP A 176 -7.15 0.01 -21.91
N LEU A 177 -7.34 1.31 -21.63
CA LEU A 177 -6.45 2.12 -20.81
C LEU A 177 -7.15 2.56 -19.51
N GLN A 178 -6.36 2.75 -18.45
CA GLN A 178 -6.80 3.27 -17.17
C GLN A 178 -6.31 4.71 -16.96
N VAL A 179 -7.21 5.61 -16.61
CA VAL A 179 -6.85 6.97 -16.18
C VAL A 179 -6.29 6.92 -14.75
N LEU A 180 -5.04 7.33 -14.58
CA LEU A 180 -4.35 7.45 -13.29
C LEU A 180 -4.65 8.78 -12.61
N GLU A 181 -4.60 9.86 -13.38
CA GLU A 181 -4.83 11.22 -12.91
C GLU A 181 -5.66 11.98 -13.93
N ASN A 182 -6.54 12.84 -13.42
CA ASN A 182 -7.29 13.81 -14.21
C ASN A 182 -7.48 15.08 -13.38
N ARG A 183 -7.02 16.21 -13.92
CA ARG A 183 -7.16 17.52 -13.29
C ARG A 183 -7.47 18.59 -14.32
N TYR A 184 -8.35 19.52 -13.94
CA TYR A 184 -8.44 20.79 -14.63
C TYR A 184 -7.35 21.73 -14.12
N TRP A 185 -6.90 22.67 -14.96
CA TRP A 185 -5.98 23.73 -14.53
C TRP A 185 -6.27 25.04 -15.24
N ASN A 186 -5.72 26.12 -14.69
CA ASN A 186 -6.09 27.51 -14.96
C ASN A 186 -7.47 27.90 -14.41
N PHE A 187 -7.85 27.38 -13.25
CA PHE A 187 -9.11 27.75 -12.60
C PHE A 187 -9.19 29.25 -12.31
N LEU A 188 -8.15 29.84 -11.70
CA LEU A 188 -8.15 31.26 -11.32
C LEU A 188 -8.20 32.20 -12.53
N LEU A 189 -7.58 31.78 -13.65
CA LEU A 189 -7.59 32.55 -14.89
C LEU A 189 -8.86 32.29 -15.74
N SER A 190 -9.64 31.26 -15.42
CA SER A 190 -10.79 30.86 -16.22
C SER A 190 -11.86 31.96 -16.38
N PRO A 191 -12.29 32.70 -15.34
CA PRO A 191 -13.24 33.80 -15.52
C PRO A 191 -12.73 34.87 -16.50
N LEU A 192 -11.47 35.26 -16.37
CA LEU A 192 -10.85 36.26 -17.24
C LEU A 192 -10.75 35.76 -18.70
N VAL A 193 -10.25 34.54 -18.90
CA VAL A 193 -10.13 33.94 -20.24
C VAL A 193 -11.51 33.78 -20.88
N TRP A 194 -12.51 33.34 -20.12
CA TRP A 194 -13.87 33.22 -20.60
C TRP A 194 -14.44 34.56 -21.06
N THR A 195 -14.34 35.61 -20.22
CA THR A 195 -14.85 36.95 -20.55
C THR A 195 -14.18 37.52 -21.80
N ILE A 196 -12.85 37.44 -21.90
CA ILE A 196 -12.10 37.92 -23.08
C ILE A 196 -12.55 37.17 -24.33
N ARG A 197 -12.70 35.84 -24.28
CA ARG A 197 -13.10 35.04 -25.44
C ARG A 197 -14.53 35.32 -25.86
N LYS A 198 -15.47 35.49 -24.92
CA LYS A 198 -16.85 35.88 -25.24
C LYS A 198 -16.92 37.29 -25.81
N TRP A 199 -16.16 38.22 -25.26
CA TRP A 199 -16.06 39.57 -25.79
C TRP A 199 -15.52 39.60 -27.23
N LYS A 200 -14.41 38.88 -27.51
CA LYS A 200 -13.87 38.74 -28.87
C LYS A 200 -14.90 38.12 -29.83
N LEU A 201 -15.64 37.11 -29.37
CA LEU A 201 -16.68 36.47 -30.17
C LEU A 201 -17.86 37.41 -30.47
N LEU A 202 -18.30 38.21 -29.48
CA LEU A 202 -19.35 39.22 -29.66
C LEU A 202 -18.92 40.32 -30.64
N LEU A 203 -17.68 40.82 -30.52
CA LEU A 203 -17.12 41.81 -31.45
C LEU A 203 -17.03 41.27 -32.89
N HIS A 204 -16.73 39.98 -33.04
CA HIS A 204 -16.73 39.33 -34.34
C HIS A 204 -18.15 39.23 -34.93
N HIS A 205 -19.14 38.80 -34.14
CA HIS A 205 -20.53 38.70 -34.60
C HIS A 205 -21.19 40.05 -34.92
N THR A 206 -20.73 41.14 -34.30
CA THR A 206 -21.25 42.50 -34.51
C THR A 206 -20.61 43.22 -35.70
N GLY A 207 -19.63 42.61 -36.39
CA GLY A 207 -18.98 43.17 -37.58
C GLY A 207 -18.04 44.36 -37.30
N ILE A 208 -17.78 44.68 -36.03
CA ILE A 208 -16.97 45.84 -35.59
C ILE A 208 -15.47 45.63 -35.88
N LYS A 209 -15.03 44.38 -36.09
CA LYS A 209 -13.67 44.04 -36.55
C LYS A 209 -13.74 43.06 -37.72
N SER A 210 -13.05 43.38 -38.82
CA SER A 210 -12.90 42.48 -39.98
C SER A 210 -12.27 41.14 -39.58
N ALA A 211 -12.70 40.07 -40.24
CA ALA A 211 -12.16 38.71 -40.09
C ALA A 211 -10.65 38.61 -40.38
N ASP A 212 -10.07 39.58 -41.09
CA ASP A 212 -8.66 39.58 -41.51
C ASP A 212 -7.65 39.94 -40.40
N HIS A 213 -8.12 40.29 -39.19
CA HIS A 213 -7.26 40.67 -38.05
C HIS A 213 -7.42 39.77 -36.81
N ILE A 214 -7.90 38.54 -36.98
CA ILE A 214 -8.04 37.58 -35.88
C ILE A 214 -6.70 36.87 -35.66
N GLN A 215 -5.85 37.43 -34.79
CA GLN A 215 -4.63 36.76 -34.33
C GLN A 215 -4.94 35.67 -33.30
N SER A 216 -4.14 34.61 -33.29
CA SER A 216 -4.19 33.57 -32.26
C SER A 216 -3.76 34.13 -30.90
N ASP A 217 -4.20 33.49 -29.81
CA ASP A 217 -3.86 33.89 -28.43
C ASP A 217 -2.40 33.50 -28.05
N ILE A 218 -1.52 33.24 -29.03
CA ILE A 218 -0.14 32.74 -28.84
C ILE A 218 0.87 33.90 -28.68
N ALA A 219 0.46 35.15 -28.98
CA ALA A 219 1.32 36.31 -28.85
C ALA A 219 1.72 36.59 -27.38
N MET A 220 3.00 36.89 -27.17
CA MET A 220 3.54 37.18 -25.84
C MET A 220 2.91 38.44 -25.23
N PRO A 221 2.29 38.35 -24.04
CA PRO A 221 1.84 39.54 -23.32
C PRO A 221 3.04 40.28 -22.71
N ALA A 222 2.80 41.53 -22.26
CA ALA A 222 3.81 42.29 -21.52
C ALA A 222 4.38 41.46 -20.36
N ALA A 223 5.70 41.57 -20.11
CA ALA A 223 6.41 40.71 -19.16
C ALA A 223 5.80 40.68 -17.75
N ALA A 224 5.28 41.82 -17.27
CA ALA A 224 4.59 41.91 -15.99
C ALA A 224 3.32 41.04 -15.94
N VAL A 225 2.52 41.06 -17.02
CA VAL A 225 1.30 40.23 -17.14
C VAL A 225 1.68 38.75 -17.24
N ASN A 226 2.71 38.42 -18.03
CA ASN A 226 3.21 37.05 -18.15
C ASN A 226 3.62 36.46 -16.79
N ASN A 227 4.41 37.22 -16.03
CA ASN A 227 4.89 36.80 -14.72
C ASN A 227 3.76 36.72 -13.68
N CYS A 228 2.79 37.62 -13.74
CA CYS A 228 1.60 37.60 -12.89
C CYS A 228 0.76 36.34 -13.14
N CYS A 229 0.42 36.05 -14.41
CA CYS A 229 -0.30 34.84 -14.78
C CYS A 229 0.44 33.57 -14.35
N PHE A 230 1.76 33.51 -14.59
CA PHE A 230 2.57 32.37 -14.16
C PHE A 230 2.56 32.18 -12.63
N SER A 231 2.66 33.26 -11.86
CA SER A 231 2.66 33.21 -10.38
C SER A 231 1.31 32.76 -9.84
N LEU A 232 0.19 33.21 -10.45
CA LEU A 232 -1.15 32.74 -10.10
C LEU A 232 -1.31 31.24 -10.31
N LEU A 233 -0.72 30.67 -11.36
CA LEU A 233 -0.76 29.23 -11.60
C LEU A 233 0.12 28.43 -10.64
N GLN A 234 1.26 28.98 -10.22
CA GLN A 234 2.05 28.36 -9.15
C GLN A 234 1.28 28.34 -7.84
N PHE A 235 0.58 29.43 -7.53
CA PHE A 235 -0.29 29.51 -6.36
C PHE A 235 -1.44 28.50 -6.46
N GLU A 236 -2.15 28.46 -7.59
CA GLU A 236 -3.23 27.49 -7.85
C GLU A 236 -2.73 26.06 -7.63
N ARG A 237 -1.62 25.65 -8.26
CA ARG A 237 -1.08 24.30 -8.11
C ARG A 237 -0.73 23.94 -6.66
N LYS A 238 -0.20 24.89 -5.88
CA LYS A 238 0.21 24.65 -4.49
C LYS A 238 -0.98 24.45 -3.55
N TRP A 239 -2.06 25.22 -3.75
CA TRP A 239 -3.17 25.32 -2.80
C TRP A 239 -4.48 24.69 -3.29
N LEU A 240 -4.68 24.56 -4.60
CA LEU A 240 -5.86 24.01 -5.25
C LEU A 240 -5.46 22.79 -6.09
N ARG A 241 -5.22 21.65 -5.42
CA ARG A 241 -4.72 20.43 -6.08
C ARG A 241 -5.68 19.89 -7.16
N ASN A 242 -6.99 19.97 -6.93
CA ASN A 242 -8.04 19.46 -7.83
C ASN A 242 -9.15 20.51 -7.99
N PRO A 243 -8.95 21.57 -8.80
CA PRO A 243 -10.00 22.54 -9.03
C PRO A 243 -11.16 21.89 -9.81
N PRO A 244 -12.42 22.26 -9.52
CA PRO A 244 -13.59 21.66 -10.16
C PRO A 244 -13.75 22.08 -11.63
N LEU A 245 -13.04 23.13 -12.06
CA LEU A 245 -13.11 23.69 -13.41
C LEU A 245 -11.74 24.27 -13.81
N GLY A 246 -11.54 24.46 -15.10
CA GLY A 246 -10.36 25.07 -15.71
C GLY A 246 -10.57 25.09 -17.22
N TYR A 247 -9.92 25.98 -17.96
CA TYR A 247 -10.05 26.00 -19.42
C TYR A 247 -9.12 25.00 -20.13
N GLN A 248 -8.31 24.27 -19.36
CA GLN A 248 -7.47 23.15 -19.79
C GLN A 248 -7.70 21.93 -18.90
N CYS A 249 -7.51 20.73 -19.44
CA CYS A 249 -7.59 19.47 -18.73
C CYS A 249 -6.35 18.60 -19.00
N PHE A 250 -5.72 18.14 -17.92
CA PHE A 250 -4.49 17.37 -17.90
C PHE A 250 -4.77 15.97 -17.36
N TYR A 251 -4.18 14.96 -18.01
CA TYR A 251 -4.42 13.57 -17.69
C TYR A 251 -3.14 12.75 -17.76
N SER A 252 -3.07 11.76 -16.87
CA SER A 252 -2.11 10.68 -16.91
C SER A 252 -2.86 9.37 -17.05
N ILE A 253 -2.45 8.53 -17.99
CA ILE A 253 -3.13 7.30 -18.40
C ILE A 253 -2.09 6.18 -18.45
N THR A 254 -2.46 4.95 -18.14
CA THR A 254 -1.59 3.78 -18.32
C THR A 254 -2.38 2.60 -18.90
N THR A 255 -1.68 1.56 -19.35
CA THR A 255 -2.31 0.29 -19.74
C THR A 255 -3.14 -0.27 -18.61
N GLN A 256 -4.38 -0.67 -18.90
CA GLN A 256 -5.21 -1.34 -17.91
C GLN A 256 -4.47 -2.59 -17.44
N THR A 257 -4.12 -2.62 -16.15
CA THR A 257 -3.24 -3.66 -15.64
C THR A 257 -3.96 -5.00 -15.74
N ILE A 258 -3.29 -5.98 -16.35
CA ILE A 258 -3.57 -7.43 -16.27
C ILE A 258 -3.86 -7.86 -14.82
N GLY A 259 -3.44 -7.06 -13.84
CA GLY A 259 -3.92 -6.98 -12.47
C GLY A 259 -5.32 -7.56 -12.25
N MET A 260 -6.40 -6.96 -12.74
CA MET A 260 -7.75 -7.43 -12.33
C MET A 260 -8.05 -8.88 -12.74
N LEU A 261 -7.63 -9.29 -13.94
CA LEU A 261 -7.77 -10.67 -14.41
C LEU A 261 -6.84 -11.62 -13.64
N LEU A 262 -5.62 -11.17 -13.35
CA LEU A 262 -4.65 -11.89 -12.52
C LEU A 262 -5.16 -12.04 -11.08
N HIS A 263 -5.81 -11.04 -10.49
CA HIS A 263 -6.41 -11.10 -9.16
C HIS A 263 -7.61 -12.05 -9.14
N LEU A 264 -8.44 -12.06 -10.18
CA LEU A 264 -9.54 -13.00 -10.32
C LEU A 264 -9.04 -14.44 -10.46
N LEU A 265 -8.06 -14.68 -11.34
CA LEU A 265 -7.40 -15.98 -11.50
C LEU A 265 -6.71 -16.42 -10.20
N THR A 266 -6.04 -15.50 -9.52
CA THR A 266 -5.40 -15.72 -8.21
C THR A 266 -6.43 -16.13 -7.16
N GLY A 267 -7.57 -15.45 -7.11
CA GLY A 267 -8.68 -15.79 -6.21
C GLY A 267 -9.24 -17.19 -6.48
N ILE A 268 -9.47 -17.54 -7.75
CA ILE A 268 -9.96 -18.87 -8.15
C ILE A 268 -8.95 -19.97 -7.78
N LEU A 269 -7.66 -19.76 -8.06
CA LEU A 269 -6.60 -20.71 -7.75
C LEU A 269 -6.40 -20.87 -6.23
N LEU A 270 -6.51 -19.79 -5.44
CA LEU A 270 -6.50 -19.85 -3.98
C LEU A 270 -7.67 -20.67 -3.43
N ILE A 271 -8.89 -20.44 -3.95
CA ILE A 271 -10.09 -21.19 -3.53
C ILE A 271 -9.93 -22.67 -3.88
N ALA A 272 -9.48 -23.00 -5.09
CA ALA A 272 -9.25 -24.38 -5.52
C ALA A 272 -8.15 -25.06 -4.70
N GLY A 273 -7.02 -24.38 -4.49
CA GLY A 273 -5.88 -24.87 -3.72
C GLY A 273 -6.25 -25.11 -2.26
N PHE A 274 -6.92 -24.15 -1.61
CA PHE A 274 -7.43 -24.35 -0.27
C PHE A 274 -8.49 -25.45 -0.22
N GLY A 275 -9.41 -25.53 -1.19
CA GLY A 275 -10.40 -26.60 -1.26
C GLY A 275 -9.77 -28.01 -1.23
N LEU A 276 -8.73 -28.23 -2.03
CA LEU A 276 -7.99 -29.50 -2.07
C LEU A 276 -7.29 -29.81 -0.74
N VAL A 277 -6.57 -28.85 -0.17
CA VAL A 277 -5.86 -29.01 1.11
C VAL A 277 -6.84 -29.27 2.25
N GLY A 278 -7.96 -28.55 2.27
CA GLY A 278 -9.05 -28.73 3.23
C GLY A 278 -9.67 -30.13 3.13
N TRP A 279 -9.91 -30.63 1.92
CA TRP A 279 -10.39 -32.01 1.71
C TRP A 279 -9.39 -33.05 2.21
N LEU A 280 -8.10 -32.92 1.87
CA LEU A 280 -7.05 -33.84 2.34
C LEU A 280 -6.92 -33.83 3.87
N LEU A 281 -7.02 -32.66 4.50
CA LEU A 281 -6.98 -32.50 5.95
C LEU A 281 -8.22 -33.09 6.62
N HIS A 282 -9.41 -32.89 6.03
CA HIS A 282 -10.66 -33.49 6.50
C HIS A 282 -10.64 -35.02 6.40
N SER A 283 -10.12 -35.56 5.30
CA SER A 283 -9.89 -37.01 5.11
C SER A 283 -8.73 -37.58 5.93
N GLN A 284 -8.12 -36.78 6.82
CA GLN A 284 -6.97 -37.17 7.65
C GLN A 284 -5.75 -37.71 6.88
N ARG A 285 -5.64 -37.39 5.58
CA ARG A 285 -4.53 -37.83 4.72
C ARG A 285 -3.25 -37.03 4.94
N ILE A 286 -3.38 -35.82 5.50
CA ILE A 286 -2.26 -34.93 5.82
C ILE A 286 -2.40 -34.35 7.22
N ARG A 287 -1.26 -33.98 7.84
CA ARG A 287 -1.22 -33.26 9.13
C ARG A 287 -1.43 -31.76 8.91
N LEU A 288 -1.91 -31.06 9.94
CA LEU A 288 -2.07 -29.60 9.92
C LEU A 288 -0.78 -28.86 9.54
N SER A 289 0.38 -29.32 10.04
CA SER A 289 1.68 -28.72 9.70
C SER A 289 1.98 -28.79 8.19
N VAL A 290 1.61 -29.89 7.53
CA VAL A 290 1.78 -30.06 6.08
C VAL A 290 0.82 -29.14 5.33
N ALA A 291 -0.42 -29.01 5.80
CA ALA A 291 -1.41 -28.09 5.23
C ALA A 291 -0.94 -26.62 5.32
N LEU A 292 -0.38 -26.21 6.46
CA LEU A 292 0.15 -24.85 6.66
C LEU A 292 1.42 -24.58 5.82
N LEU A 293 2.26 -25.59 5.61
CA LEU A 293 3.39 -25.50 4.67
C LEU A 293 2.87 -25.28 3.23
N GLY A 294 1.84 -26.03 2.83
CA GLY A 294 1.15 -25.83 1.55
C GLY A 294 0.59 -24.42 1.40
N ASN A 295 -0.08 -23.88 2.43
CA ASN A 295 -0.57 -22.50 2.44
C ASN A 295 0.57 -21.48 2.27
N THR A 296 1.73 -21.74 2.89
CA THR A 296 2.91 -20.87 2.79
C THR A 296 3.51 -20.89 1.38
N LEU A 297 3.59 -22.07 0.76
CA LEU A 297 4.06 -22.19 -0.63
C LEU A 297 3.11 -21.51 -1.61
N LEU A 298 1.80 -21.72 -1.46
CA LEU A 298 0.80 -21.01 -2.26
C LEU A 298 0.92 -19.50 -2.10
N LEU A 299 1.02 -19.03 -0.86
CA LEU A 299 1.23 -17.61 -0.55
C LEU A 299 2.47 -17.05 -1.26
N LEU A 300 3.61 -17.75 -1.19
CA LEU A 300 4.83 -17.33 -1.88
C LEU A 300 4.62 -17.26 -3.40
N ILE A 301 4.05 -18.30 -4.01
CA ILE A 301 3.77 -18.36 -5.46
C ILE A 301 2.92 -17.16 -5.88
N PHE A 302 1.85 -16.85 -5.16
CA PHE A 302 1.00 -15.70 -5.49
C PHE A 302 1.71 -14.38 -5.25
N ARG A 303 2.50 -14.26 -4.17
CA ARG A 303 3.27 -13.05 -3.92
C ARG A 303 4.38 -12.82 -4.92
N LEU A 304 4.95 -13.85 -5.57
CA LEU A 304 5.94 -13.67 -6.65
C LEU A 304 5.42 -12.73 -7.76
N CYS A 305 4.11 -12.71 -8.02
CA CYS A 305 3.50 -11.80 -9.00
C CYS A 305 3.48 -10.33 -8.57
N TYR A 306 3.67 -10.05 -7.27
CA TYR A 306 3.55 -8.72 -6.66
C TYR A 306 4.82 -8.25 -5.96
N ILE A 307 5.87 -9.08 -5.89
CA ILE A 307 7.16 -8.68 -5.30
C ILE A 307 7.77 -7.60 -6.19
N ALA A 308 8.05 -6.46 -5.59
CA ALA A 308 8.70 -5.37 -6.31
C ALA A 308 10.22 -5.62 -6.39
N THR A 309 10.79 -5.32 -7.56
CA THR A 309 12.24 -5.29 -7.75
C THR A 309 12.86 -3.93 -7.38
N ILE A 310 12.01 -2.95 -7.07
CA ILE A 310 12.36 -1.55 -6.75
C ILE A 310 11.89 -1.17 -5.35
N GLU A 311 12.31 0.00 -4.89
CA GLU A 311 11.88 0.56 -3.60
C GLU A 311 10.35 0.67 -3.50
N THR A 312 9.78 -0.01 -2.51
CA THR A 312 8.33 -0.03 -2.22
C THR A 312 7.91 1.03 -1.22
N GLY A 313 8.84 1.46 -0.36
CA GLY A 313 8.63 2.42 0.71
C GLY A 313 9.90 2.65 1.54
N PRO A 314 9.96 3.75 2.31
CA PRO A 314 11.13 4.13 3.07
C PRO A 314 11.55 3.06 4.10
N ASP A 315 10.59 2.32 4.66
CA ASP A 315 10.85 1.30 5.67
C ASP A 315 11.61 0.08 5.14
N ALA A 316 11.37 -0.29 3.87
CA ALA A 316 12.09 -1.34 3.18
C ALA A 316 13.55 -0.94 2.96
N SER A 317 13.77 0.32 2.55
CA SER A 317 15.09 0.91 2.38
C SER A 317 15.86 0.99 3.69
N ILE A 318 15.20 1.41 4.78
CA ILE A 318 15.79 1.43 6.13
C ILE A 318 16.19 0.02 6.57
N TRP A 319 15.36 -0.99 6.30
CA TRP A 319 15.68 -2.39 6.64
C TRP A 319 16.92 -2.89 5.91
N LEU A 320 16.97 -2.65 4.59
CA LEU A 320 18.09 -3.04 3.73
C LEU A 320 19.38 -2.30 4.12
N ALA A 321 19.32 -0.98 4.30
CA ALA A 321 20.45 -0.17 4.72
C ALA A 321 21.00 -0.62 6.08
N SER A 322 20.11 -0.91 7.04
CA SER A 322 20.50 -1.44 8.35
C SER A 322 21.17 -2.81 8.22
N ALA A 323 20.59 -3.73 7.44
CA ALA A 323 21.15 -5.05 7.22
C ALA A 323 22.51 -5.00 6.51
N GLN A 324 22.67 -4.12 5.52
CA GLN A 324 23.94 -3.87 4.83
C GLN A 324 24.99 -3.32 5.80
N THR A 325 24.61 -2.39 6.66
CA THR A 325 25.50 -1.77 7.65
C THR A 325 26.00 -2.81 8.67
N VAL A 326 25.08 -3.57 9.26
CA VAL A 326 25.40 -4.67 10.20
C VAL A 326 26.30 -5.73 9.55
N SER A 327 26.15 -5.97 8.26
CA SER A 327 26.92 -6.99 7.53
C SER A 327 28.31 -6.52 7.08
N LYS A 328 28.55 -5.20 6.98
CA LYS A 328 29.80 -4.63 6.45
C LYS A 328 30.74 -4.08 7.54
N LEU A 329 30.21 -3.61 8.66
CA LEU A 329 31.02 -3.00 9.71
C LEU A 329 31.78 -4.05 10.55
N SER A 330 32.94 -3.65 11.05
CA SER A 330 33.86 -4.51 11.81
C SER A 330 33.31 -4.95 13.17
N ASP A 331 32.40 -4.16 13.76
CA ASP A 331 31.71 -4.49 15.01
C ASP A 331 30.21 -4.73 14.74
N PRO A 332 29.81 -5.97 14.42
CA PRO A 332 28.43 -6.27 14.06
C PRO A 332 27.46 -6.15 15.24
N VAL A 333 27.92 -6.33 16.48
CA VAL A 333 27.07 -6.19 17.67
C VAL A 333 26.78 -4.72 17.94
N TRP A 334 27.80 -3.87 17.88
CA TRP A 334 27.63 -2.42 17.95
C TRP A 334 26.68 -1.92 16.86
N SER A 335 26.92 -2.34 15.62
CA SER A 335 26.11 -1.93 14.48
C SER A 335 24.66 -2.39 14.66
N LEU A 336 24.44 -3.65 15.05
CA LEU A 336 23.09 -4.16 15.32
C LEU A 336 22.37 -3.37 16.42
N LEU A 337 23.08 -2.87 17.42
CA LEU A 337 22.51 -2.13 18.54
C LEU A 337 22.42 -0.62 18.30
N THR A 338 22.93 -0.07 17.20
CA THR A 338 22.97 1.40 17.00
C THR A 338 22.52 1.87 15.63
N THR A 339 22.65 1.05 14.59
CA THR A 339 22.36 1.45 13.20
C THR A 339 20.95 1.11 12.77
N ASN A 340 19.97 1.34 13.65
CA ASN A 340 18.55 1.16 13.36
C ASN A 340 17.75 2.20 14.14
N GLU A 341 16.46 2.33 13.85
CA GLU A 341 15.57 3.29 14.53
C GLU A 341 15.46 3.06 16.06
N GLY A 342 16.17 2.10 16.66
CA GLY A 342 16.09 1.64 18.07
C GLY A 342 15.31 0.32 18.22
N ARG A 343 15.33 -0.50 17.17
CA ARG A 343 14.71 -1.84 17.07
C ARG A 343 15.76 -2.87 16.64
N PRO A 344 16.74 -3.20 17.50
CA PRO A 344 17.91 -3.96 17.09
C PRO A 344 17.61 -5.35 16.55
N LEU A 345 16.54 -5.99 17.03
CA LEU A 345 16.23 -7.35 16.61
C LEU A 345 15.47 -7.43 15.28
N THR A 346 14.92 -6.34 14.76
CA THR A 346 14.14 -6.35 13.49
C THR A 346 15.00 -6.59 12.27
N VAL A 347 16.28 -6.25 12.33
CA VAL A 347 17.23 -6.38 11.22
C VAL A 347 17.68 -7.82 11.03
N LEU A 348 17.56 -8.65 12.09
CA LEU A 348 18.08 -10.02 12.12
C LEU A 348 17.58 -10.93 10.99
N PRO A 349 16.29 -10.99 10.63
CA PRO A 349 15.83 -11.90 9.58
C PRO A 349 16.57 -11.67 8.25
N LEU A 350 16.79 -10.41 7.88
CA LEU A 350 17.44 -10.04 6.63
C LEU A 350 18.97 -10.27 6.69
N VAL A 351 19.61 -9.99 7.83
CA VAL A 351 21.03 -10.32 8.06
C VAL A 351 21.26 -11.83 8.04
N LEU A 352 20.36 -12.63 8.60
CA LEU A 352 20.45 -14.09 8.58
C LEU A 352 20.30 -14.64 7.15
N LEU A 353 19.37 -14.10 6.36
CA LEU A 353 19.26 -14.43 4.93
C LEU A 353 20.52 -14.07 4.16
N HIS A 354 21.11 -12.91 4.45
CA HIS A 354 22.36 -12.51 3.82
C HIS A 354 23.53 -13.45 4.16
N LYS A 355 23.63 -13.87 5.42
CA LYS A 355 24.67 -14.82 5.87
C LYS A 355 24.59 -16.19 5.20
N ILE A 356 23.41 -16.61 4.74
CA ILE A 356 23.25 -17.86 3.97
C ILE A 356 23.39 -17.64 2.46
N GLY A 357 23.87 -16.47 2.02
CA GLY A 357 24.21 -16.19 0.62
C GLY A 357 23.12 -15.45 -0.18
N MET A 358 22.02 -15.03 0.45
CA MET A 358 20.98 -14.27 -0.27
C MET A 358 21.38 -12.78 -0.43
N PRO A 359 21.17 -12.17 -1.61
CA PRO A 359 21.53 -10.78 -1.82
C PRO A 359 20.56 -9.85 -1.08
N LEU A 360 21.08 -8.73 -0.57
CA LEU A 360 20.30 -7.69 0.10
C LEU A 360 19.60 -6.80 -0.93
N THR A 361 18.48 -7.29 -1.47
CA THR A 361 17.62 -6.58 -2.44
C THR A 361 16.18 -6.46 -1.92
N TYR A 362 15.37 -5.59 -2.52
CA TYR A 362 13.95 -5.44 -2.19
C TYR A 362 13.17 -6.75 -2.32
N VAL A 363 13.51 -7.57 -3.32
CA VAL A 363 12.95 -8.92 -3.51
C VAL A 363 13.13 -9.78 -2.26
N TRP A 364 14.35 -9.85 -1.71
CA TRP A 364 14.63 -10.68 -0.55
C TRP A 364 14.10 -10.07 0.76
N ALA A 365 13.98 -8.75 0.85
CA ALA A 365 13.27 -8.10 1.95
C ALA A 365 11.79 -8.48 1.96
N ASP A 366 11.11 -8.45 0.81
CA ASP A 366 9.72 -8.90 0.70
C ASP A 366 9.56 -10.38 1.03
N VAL A 367 10.44 -11.25 0.49
CA VAL A 367 10.42 -12.69 0.81
C VAL A 367 10.61 -12.91 2.32
N ALA A 368 11.54 -12.19 2.95
CA ALA A 368 11.75 -12.27 4.40
C ALA A 368 10.47 -11.89 5.17
N GLY A 369 9.83 -10.79 4.80
CA GLY A 369 8.57 -10.34 5.40
C GLY A 369 7.44 -11.35 5.24
N ILE A 370 7.26 -11.90 4.03
CA ILE A 370 6.26 -12.94 3.73
C ILE A 370 6.48 -14.17 4.59
N LEU A 371 7.72 -14.65 4.71
CA LEU A 371 8.05 -15.81 5.54
C LEU A 371 7.78 -15.55 7.03
N MET A 372 8.07 -14.35 7.52
CA MET A 372 7.76 -13.97 8.91
C MET A 372 6.24 -13.93 9.17
N TYR A 373 5.46 -13.36 8.26
CA TYR A 373 3.99 -13.40 8.38
C TYR A 373 3.44 -14.81 8.30
N ALA A 374 3.91 -15.62 7.34
CA ALA A 374 3.50 -17.02 7.22
C ALA A 374 3.80 -17.82 8.49
N GLY A 375 4.98 -17.60 9.10
CA GLY A 375 5.34 -18.16 10.39
C GLY A 375 4.40 -17.73 11.51
N ALA A 376 4.08 -16.44 11.60
CA ALA A 376 3.12 -15.91 12.57
C ALA A 376 1.72 -16.54 12.40
N PHE A 377 1.25 -16.68 11.17
CA PHE A 377 -0.04 -17.30 10.85
C PHE A 377 -0.06 -18.78 11.16
N ALA A 378 1.04 -19.50 10.92
CA ALA A 378 1.17 -20.91 11.27
C ALA A 378 1.14 -21.12 12.79
N ILE A 379 1.82 -20.26 13.57
CA ILE A 379 1.76 -20.30 15.04
C ILE A 379 0.35 -19.99 15.52
N ALA A 380 -0.31 -18.95 14.96
CA ALA A 380 -1.69 -18.63 15.28
C ALA A 380 -2.64 -19.79 14.96
N ALA A 381 -2.48 -20.44 13.81
CA ALA A 381 -3.26 -21.63 13.42
C ALA A 381 -3.02 -22.79 14.39
N SER A 382 -1.78 -23.03 14.82
CA SER A 382 -1.47 -24.06 15.82
C SER A 382 -2.16 -23.77 17.17
N LEU A 383 -2.23 -22.49 17.58
CA LEU A 383 -2.95 -22.07 18.77
C LEU A 383 -4.46 -22.26 18.61
N MET A 384 -5.03 -21.88 17.46
CA MET A 384 -6.43 -22.13 17.12
C MET A 384 -6.75 -23.64 17.12
N ALA A 385 -5.81 -24.49 16.73
CA ALA A 385 -5.99 -25.95 16.75
C ALA A 385 -6.04 -26.51 18.18
N LYS A 386 -5.29 -25.92 19.12
CA LYS A 386 -5.42 -26.24 20.57
C LYS A 386 -6.78 -25.81 21.14
N LEU A 387 -7.37 -24.75 20.56
CA LEU A 387 -8.69 -24.26 20.91
C LEU A 387 -9.81 -24.97 20.13
N THR A 388 -9.55 -25.69 19.04
CA THR A 388 -10.61 -26.29 18.19
C THR A 388 -10.24 -27.69 17.68
N ASN A 389 -10.25 -27.87 16.37
CA ASN A 389 -9.74 -29.03 15.66
C ASN A 389 -8.87 -28.53 14.48
N ALA A 390 -8.08 -29.43 13.91
CA ALA A 390 -7.13 -29.07 12.85
C ALA A 390 -7.80 -28.44 11.63
N LEU A 391 -8.99 -28.92 11.22
CA LEU A 391 -9.68 -28.43 10.04
C LEU A 391 -10.19 -27.00 10.24
N GLN A 392 -10.87 -26.72 11.35
CA GLN A 392 -11.37 -25.38 11.66
C GLN A 392 -10.23 -24.38 11.87
N ALA A 393 -9.15 -24.79 12.55
CA ALA A 393 -7.97 -23.95 12.71
C ALA A 393 -7.32 -23.61 11.37
N TRP A 394 -7.23 -24.59 10.45
CA TRP A 394 -6.74 -24.35 9.09
C TRP A 394 -7.68 -23.39 8.32
N GLN A 395 -9.00 -23.60 8.36
CA GLN A 395 -9.98 -22.72 7.71
C GLN A 395 -9.88 -21.27 8.18
N LEU A 396 -9.80 -21.04 9.50
CA LEU A 396 -9.63 -19.70 10.08
C LEU A 396 -8.29 -19.09 9.65
N SER A 397 -7.22 -19.89 9.59
CA SER A 397 -5.91 -19.41 9.12
C SER A 397 -5.91 -19.03 7.63
N CYS A 398 -6.71 -19.69 6.79
CA CYS A 398 -6.81 -19.37 5.36
C CYS A 398 -7.27 -17.93 5.13
N ILE A 399 -8.04 -17.33 6.05
CA ILE A 399 -8.42 -15.90 5.98
C ILE A 399 -7.16 -15.01 6.01
N LEU A 400 -6.20 -15.33 6.91
CA LEU A 400 -4.94 -14.59 7.02
C LEU A 400 -4.05 -14.78 5.79
N PHE A 401 -3.89 -16.02 5.34
CA PHE A 401 -3.08 -16.35 4.16
C PHE A 401 -3.68 -15.75 2.88
N ALA A 402 -5.00 -15.84 2.69
CA ALA A 402 -5.68 -15.25 1.54
C ALA A 402 -5.51 -13.74 1.52
N THR A 403 -5.74 -13.08 2.66
CA THR A 403 -5.59 -11.62 2.77
C THR A 403 -4.19 -11.18 2.38
N LEU A 404 -3.15 -11.85 2.87
CA LEU A 404 -1.77 -11.52 2.49
C LEU A 404 -1.47 -11.82 1.01
N ALA A 405 -2.01 -12.92 0.49
CA ALA A 405 -1.79 -13.33 -0.89
C ALA A 405 -2.44 -12.38 -1.91
N THR A 406 -3.60 -11.80 -1.59
CA THR A 406 -4.40 -11.00 -2.54
C THR A 406 -4.31 -9.50 -2.34
N VAL A 407 -3.71 -9.02 -1.25
CA VAL A 407 -3.47 -7.58 -1.09
C VAL A 407 -2.55 -7.08 -2.20
N SER A 408 -3.06 -6.15 -3.00
CA SER A 408 -2.40 -5.53 -4.15
C SER A 408 -1.47 -4.38 -3.80
N ILE A 409 -1.48 -3.96 -2.53
CA ILE A 409 -0.67 -2.83 -2.04
C ILE A 409 0.78 -3.28 -1.93
N ILE A 410 1.66 -2.58 -2.66
CA ILE A 410 3.08 -2.93 -2.83
C ILE A 410 3.84 -2.87 -1.50
N ASP A 411 3.53 -1.92 -0.60
CA ASP A 411 4.16 -1.74 0.72
C ASP A 411 3.57 -2.64 1.84
N TYR A 412 2.86 -3.71 1.47
CA TYR A 412 2.19 -4.57 2.46
C TYR A 412 3.10 -5.66 3.05
N THR A 413 4.18 -6.05 2.35
CA THR A 413 5.06 -7.17 2.75
C THR A 413 6.43 -6.77 3.27
N SER A 414 6.99 -5.64 2.83
CA SER A 414 8.41 -5.31 3.01
C SER A 414 8.78 -4.69 4.36
N TYR A 415 7.81 -4.47 5.25
CA TYR A 415 8.07 -3.70 6.47
C TYR A 415 8.74 -4.53 7.59
N ASN A 416 9.83 -3.95 8.11
CA ASN A 416 10.83 -4.51 9.02
C ASN A 416 10.40 -4.94 10.44
N CYS A 417 9.37 -4.35 11.07
CA CYS A 417 9.12 -4.58 12.51
C CYS A 417 7.77 -5.22 12.86
N GLN A 418 6.74 -5.14 12.02
CA GLN A 418 5.44 -5.75 12.34
C GLN A 418 5.51 -7.27 12.22
N ALA A 419 6.08 -7.80 11.14
CA ALA A 419 6.08 -9.25 10.91
C ALA A 419 6.88 -10.02 11.99
N PRO A 420 8.12 -9.62 12.33
CA PRO A 420 8.87 -10.30 13.40
C PRO A 420 8.20 -10.11 14.77
N SER A 421 7.72 -8.91 15.08
CA SER A 421 7.09 -8.66 16.38
C SER A 421 5.76 -9.41 16.55
N LEU A 422 4.98 -9.54 15.48
CA LEU A 422 3.75 -10.34 15.46
C LEU A 422 4.06 -11.82 15.65
N LEU A 423 5.07 -12.36 14.97
CA LEU A 423 5.52 -13.74 15.11
C LEU A 423 5.90 -14.06 16.56
N ILE A 424 6.71 -13.20 17.19
CA ILE A 424 7.13 -13.36 18.59
C ILE A 424 5.94 -13.27 19.54
N THR A 425 5.03 -12.31 19.31
CA THR A 425 3.81 -12.16 20.13
C THR A 425 2.91 -13.40 20.04
N MET A 426 2.75 -13.98 18.84
CA MET A 426 1.98 -15.22 18.65
C MET A 426 2.62 -16.41 19.37
N TYR A 427 3.95 -16.49 19.37
CA TYR A 427 4.66 -17.53 20.09
C TYR A 427 4.56 -17.36 21.62
N CYS A 428 4.58 -16.12 22.12
CA CYS A 428 4.30 -15.82 23.53
C CYS A 428 2.90 -16.29 23.95
N LEU A 429 1.87 -16.04 23.13
CA LEU A 429 0.52 -16.55 23.37
C LEU A 429 0.45 -18.07 23.38
N HIS A 430 1.18 -18.73 22.48
CA HIS A 430 1.27 -20.18 22.42
C HIS A 430 1.85 -20.77 23.72
N LEU A 431 2.93 -20.17 24.24
CA LEU A 431 3.54 -20.55 25.51
C LEU A 431 2.63 -20.24 26.71
N LEU A 432 1.94 -19.09 26.70
CA LEU A 432 0.95 -18.76 27.74
C LEU A 432 -0.17 -19.80 27.79
N HIS A 433 -0.64 -20.28 26.63
CA HIS A 433 -1.64 -21.34 26.57
C HIS A 433 -1.13 -22.65 27.18
N ASP A 434 0.12 -23.03 26.93
CA ASP A 434 0.73 -24.21 27.56
C ASP A 434 0.87 -24.04 29.07
N ILE A 435 1.24 -22.84 29.52
CA ILE A 435 1.23 -22.47 30.95
C ILE A 435 -0.19 -22.61 31.51
N TRP A 436 -1.21 -22.13 30.81
CA TRP A 436 -2.60 -22.23 31.21
C TRP A 436 -3.05 -23.69 31.39
N GLN A 437 -2.69 -24.60 30.47
CA GLN A 437 -3.08 -26.02 30.53
C GLN A 437 -2.27 -26.87 31.53
N GLN A 438 -1.42 -26.24 32.36
CA GLN A 438 -0.57 -26.93 33.35
C GLN A 438 0.48 -27.88 32.75
N SER A 439 0.77 -27.80 31.46
CA SER A 439 1.82 -28.60 30.78
C SER A 439 3.23 -28.00 30.96
N VAL A 440 3.51 -27.41 32.13
CA VAL A 440 4.60 -26.44 32.30
C VAL A 440 5.92 -27.12 32.66
N LYS A 441 6.87 -27.07 31.74
CA LYS A 441 8.30 -27.30 32.03
C LYS A 441 9.00 -25.96 32.24
N ARG A 442 10.02 -25.91 33.11
CA ARG A 442 10.81 -24.69 33.43
C ARG A 442 11.27 -23.91 32.19
N TYR A 443 11.65 -24.60 31.11
CA TYR A 443 12.09 -23.94 29.90
C TYR A 443 11.01 -23.10 29.21
N HIS A 444 9.71 -23.43 29.34
CA HIS A 444 8.63 -22.63 28.76
C HIS A 444 8.58 -21.25 29.41
N THR A 445 8.72 -21.20 30.74
CA THR A 445 8.76 -19.97 31.51
C THR A 445 9.98 -19.12 31.17
N VAL A 446 11.16 -19.74 31.08
CA VAL A 446 12.40 -19.07 30.67
C VAL A 446 12.22 -18.45 29.29
N LEU A 447 11.77 -19.24 28.33
CA LEU A 447 11.59 -18.83 26.95
C LEU A 447 10.54 -17.72 26.83
N LEU A 448 9.39 -17.85 27.52
CA LEU A 448 8.36 -16.81 27.55
C LEU A 448 8.92 -15.50 28.08
N GLY A 449 9.66 -15.52 29.19
CA GLY A 449 10.27 -14.29 29.72
C GLY A 449 11.25 -13.67 28.73
N ILE A 450 12.19 -14.45 28.16
CA ILE A 450 13.15 -13.92 27.16
C ILE A 450 12.43 -13.27 25.97
N LEU A 451 11.37 -13.91 25.45
CA LEU A 451 10.61 -13.37 24.32
C LEU A 451 9.87 -12.09 24.70
N LEU A 452 9.24 -12.05 25.88
CA LEU A 452 8.57 -10.85 26.39
C LEU A 452 9.54 -9.69 26.57
N GLY A 453 10.73 -9.94 27.12
CA GLY A 453 11.80 -8.95 27.26
C GLY A 453 12.39 -8.48 25.93
N SER A 454 12.27 -9.29 24.87
CA SER A 454 12.76 -8.97 23.53
C SER A 454 11.74 -8.18 22.70
N LEU A 455 10.46 -8.17 23.06
CA LEU A 455 9.42 -7.45 22.31
C LEU A 455 9.73 -5.96 22.10
N PRO A 456 10.19 -5.18 23.12
CA PRO A 456 10.57 -3.79 22.92
C PRO A 456 11.70 -3.61 21.89
N LEU A 457 12.60 -4.59 21.80
CA LEU A 457 13.75 -4.59 20.87
C LEU A 457 13.35 -4.95 19.43
N PHE A 458 12.16 -5.53 19.22
CA PHE A 458 11.54 -5.67 17.90
C PHE A 458 10.64 -4.48 17.57
N LYS A 459 9.73 -4.13 18.48
CA LYS A 459 8.78 -3.06 18.30
C LYS A 459 8.17 -2.63 19.63
N PHE A 460 8.53 -1.44 20.10
CA PHE A 460 8.02 -0.91 21.37
C PHE A 460 6.48 -0.79 21.38
N GLN A 461 5.84 -0.51 20.24
CA GLN A 461 4.38 -0.42 20.14
C GLN A 461 3.65 -1.72 20.54
N ASN A 462 4.34 -2.87 20.51
CA ASN A 462 3.77 -4.16 20.93
C ASN A 462 3.96 -4.46 22.43
N ALA A 463 4.68 -3.62 23.17
CA ALA A 463 4.91 -3.81 24.59
C ALA A 463 3.61 -4.00 25.40
N PRO A 464 2.50 -3.27 25.15
CA PRO A 464 1.25 -3.49 25.89
C PRO A 464 0.66 -4.90 25.70
N ALA A 465 0.72 -5.44 24.48
CA ALA A 465 0.25 -6.80 24.19
C ALA A 465 1.14 -7.85 24.90
N GLY A 466 2.45 -7.64 24.90
CA GLY A 466 3.40 -8.46 25.67
C GLY A 466 3.18 -8.38 27.18
N MET A 467 2.98 -7.18 27.72
CA MET A 467 2.70 -6.96 29.15
C MET A 467 1.43 -7.70 29.57
N LEU A 468 0.37 -7.65 28.76
CA LEU A 468 -0.86 -8.39 29.05
C LEU A 468 -0.61 -9.91 29.15
N ILE A 469 0.19 -10.47 28.24
CA ILE A 469 0.60 -11.88 28.27
C ILE A 469 1.42 -12.19 29.53
N GLY A 470 2.39 -11.34 29.87
CA GLY A 470 3.23 -11.50 31.05
C GLY A 470 2.45 -11.43 32.36
N VAL A 471 1.55 -10.45 32.50
CA VAL A 471 0.64 -10.31 33.65
C VAL A 471 -0.25 -11.53 33.79
N ALA A 472 -0.81 -12.05 32.69
CA ALA A 472 -1.61 -13.26 32.71
C ALA A 472 -0.78 -14.48 33.19
N ALA A 473 0.45 -14.65 32.71
CA ALA A 473 1.34 -15.72 33.16
C ALA A 473 1.68 -15.58 34.66
N CYS A 474 2.06 -14.39 35.11
CA CYS A 474 2.36 -14.10 36.52
C CYS A 474 1.14 -14.37 37.42
N ALA A 475 -0.05 -13.95 37.01
CA ALA A 475 -1.29 -14.22 37.73
C ALA A 475 -1.52 -15.73 37.86
N LEU A 476 -1.35 -16.51 36.78
CA LEU A 476 -1.47 -17.97 36.84
C LEU A 476 -0.48 -18.60 37.81
N PHE A 477 0.78 -18.17 37.81
CA PHE A 477 1.78 -18.67 38.75
C PHE A 477 1.47 -18.29 40.20
N LEU A 478 0.99 -17.07 40.44
CA LEU A 478 0.54 -16.60 41.76
C LEU A 478 -0.64 -17.42 42.28
N PHE A 479 -1.70 -17.60 41.47
CA PHE A 479 -2.86 -18.41 41.85
C PHE A 479 -2.49 -19.87 42.15
N ARG A 480 -1.47 -20.39 41.46
CA ARG A 480 -0.94 -21.75 41.67
C ARG A 480 0.17 -21.84 42.73
N LYS A 481 0.52 -20.72 43.38
CA LYS A 481 1.62 -20.63 44.37
C LYS A 481 2.99 -21.11 43.84
N GLN A 482 3.25 -20.93 42.55
CA GLN A 482 4.50 -21.34 41.88
C GLN A 482 5.57 -20.23 41.92
N TRP A 483 6.05 -19.91 43.11
CA TRP A 483 6.99 -18.79 43.34
C TRP A 483 8.28 -18.86 42.51
N GLN A 484 8.85 -20.06 42.34
CA GLN A 484 10.06 -20.25 41.52
C GLN A 484 9.82 -19.82 40.06
N GLN A 485 8.65 -20.15 39.50
CA GLN A 485 8.31 -19.78 38.12
C GLN A 485 8.04 -18.28 37.99
N LEU A 486 7.44 -17.67 39.03
CA LEU A 486 7.21 -16.22 39.09
C LEU A 486 8.52 -15.42 39.11
N ILE A 487 9.50 -15.84 39.93
CA ILE A 487 10.83 -15.22 39.95
C ILE A 487 11.52 -15.44 38.61
N LEU A 488 11.41 -16.65 38.04
CA LEU A 488 12.06 -17.02 36.79
C LEU A 488 11.57 -16.17 35.62
N ILE A 489 10.26 -16.01 35.44
CA ILE A 489 9.71 -15.19 34.35
C ILE A 489 10.08 -13.72 34.49
N ALA A 490 10.10 -13.18 35.72
CA ALA A 490 10.51 -11.81 35.97
C ALA A 490 11.98 -11.58 35.64
N ALA A 491 12.87 -12.48 36.10
CA ALA A 491 14.29 -12.42 35.83
C ALA A 491 14.60 -12.54 34.34
N THR A 492 13.98 -13.50 33.64
CA THR A 492 14.24 -13.71 32.21
C THR A 492 13.57 -12.68 31.30
N ALA A 493 12.50 -12.00 31.75
CA ALA A 493 11.91 -10.87 31.04
C ALA A 493 12.75 -9.60 31.12
N LEU A 494 13.48 -9.37 32.20
CA LEU A 494 14.40 -8.23 32.30
C LEU A 494 15.71 -8.45 31.55
N LEU A 495 16.10 -9.71 31.35
CA LEU A 495 17.41 -10.08 30.82
C LEU A 495 17.74 -9.44 29.44
N PRO A 496 16.88 -9.47 28.41
CA PRO A 496 17.25 -8.91 27.10
C PRO A 496 17.55 -7.40 27.16
N VAL A 497 16.71 -6.63 27.85
CA VAL A 497 16.90 -5.18 28.01
C VAL A 497 18.12 -4.90 28.90
N ALA A 498 18.31 -5.68 29.98
CA ALA A 498 19.48 -5.55 30.85
C ALA A 498 20.80 -5.83 30.11
N LEU A 499 20.82 -6.79 29.19
CA LEU A 499 21.98 -7.10 28.35
C LEU A 499 22.33 -5.93 27.41
N VAL A 500 21.33 -5.32 26.78
CA VAL A 500 21.53 -4.13 25.94
C VAL A 500 22.01 -2.95 26.80
N ALA A 501 21.36 -2.70 27.93
CA ALA A 501 21.75 -1.64 28.87
C ALA A 501 23.20 -1.82 29.35
N PHE A 502 23.58 -3.05 29.72
CA PHE A 502 24.94 -3.39 30.15
C PHE A 502 25.96 -3.17 29.03
N PHE A 503 25.62 -3.52 27.78
CA PHE A 503 26.49 -3.30 26.62
C PHE A 503 26.80 -1.81 26.40
N PHE A 504 25.79 -0.94 26.49
CA PHE A 504 26.00 0.52 26.39
C PHE A 504 26.77 1.07 27.60
N TRP A 505 26.46 0.59 28.80
CA TRP A 505 27.17 0.99 30.02
C TRP A 505 28.66 0.66 29.97
N GLN A 506 29.02 -0.56 29.53
CA GLN A 506 30.41 -0.99 29.38
C GLN A 506 31.21 -0.10 28.41
N ARG A 507 30.54 0.53 27.44
CA ARG A 507 31.16 1.44 26.46
C ARG A 507 31.15 2.91 26.88
N GLY A 508 30.61 3.24 28.06
CA GLY A 508 30.49 4.63 28.53
C GLY A 508 29.37 5.42 27.85
N LEU A 509 28.42 4.74 27.20
CA LEU A 509 27.38 5.35 26.35
C LEU A 509 25.99 5.24 26.99
N TRP A 510 25.94 5.37 28.32
CA TRP A 510 24.70 5.29 29.08
C TRP A 510 23.70 6.38 28.70
N ALA A 511 24.19 7.59 28.40
CA ALA A 511 23.36 8.71 27.97
C ALA A 511 22.66 8.39 26.63
N ASP A 512 23.37 7.78 25.68
CA ASP A 512 22.83 7.39 24.39
C ASP A 512 21.78 6.28 24.53
N PHE A 513 22.02 5.29 25.40
CA PHE A 513 20.99 4.31 25.73
C PHE A 513 19.72 4.97 26.30
N MET A 514 19.86 5.88 27.26
CA MET A 514 18.69 6.56 27.85
C MET A 514 17.98 7.45 26.83
N ASN A 515 18.70 8.15 25.97
CA ASN A 515 18.09 9.03 24.98
C ASN A 515 17.49 8.25 23.80
N ASP A 516 18.27 7.37 23.17
CA ASP A 516 17.88 6.73 21.90
C ASP A 516 16.98 5.51 22.11
N TYR A 517 17.20 4.72 23.16
CA TYR A 517 16.39 3.53 23.43
C TYR A 517 15.19 3.79 24.34
N PHE A 518 15.34 4.67 25.32
CA PHE A 518 14.29 4.89 26.31
C PHE A 518 13.45 6.13 26.00
N ASN A 519 14.08 7.31 25.95
CA ASN A 519 13.37 8.58 25.80
C ASN A 519 12.77 8.75 24.40
N ASN A 520 13.51 8.48 23.32
CA ASN A 520 12.99 8.58 21.96
C ASN A 520 11.79 7.64 21.73
N TYR A 521 11.76 6.48 22.37
CA TYR A 521 10.61 5.58 22.23
C TYR A 521 9.43 5.93 23.14
N PHE A 522 9.70 6.42 24.34
CA PHE A 522 8.65 6.82 25.26
C PHE A 522 7.99 8.14 24.85
N PHE A 523 8.77 9.06 24.27
CA PHE A 523 8.35 10.43 23.94
C PHE A 523 8.20 10.70 22.42
N TYR A 524 9.05 10.13 21.56
CA TYR A 524 9.09 10.38 20.10
C TYR A 524 8.51 9.24 19.24
N ALA A 525 7.85 8.23 19.79
CA ALA A 525 7.17 7.19 19.01
C ALA A 525 5.92 7.68 18.23
N TYR A 526 5.84 8.98 17.95
CA TYR A 526 4.78 9.63 17.17
C TYR A 526 5.34 10.05 15.82
N THR A 527 4.47 10.04 14.81
CA THR A 527 4.75 10.78 13.57
C THR A 527 4.86 12.27 13.90
N GLU A 528 5.68 13.02 13.17
CA GLU A 528 5.80 14.47 13.33
C GLU A 528 4.41 15.16 13.31
N ASP A 529 3.46 14.60 12.54
CA ASP A 529 2.08 15.08 12.43
C ASP A 529 1.31 15.10 13.75
N TYR A 530 1.63 14.24 14.73
CA TYR A 530 0.86 14.10 15.97
C TYR A 530 1.66 14.34 17.25
N ALA A 531 2.97 14.59 17.15
CA ALA A 531 3.84 14.87 18.28
C ALA A 531 3.37 16.08 19.12
N GLY A 532 2.62 17.02 18.52
CA GLY A 532 2.02 18.17 19.22
C GLY A 532 0.64 17.95 19.86
N ASP A 533 -0.06 16.86 19.53
CA ASP A 533 -1.43 16.62 20.03
C ASP A 533 -1.45 16.11 21.49
N SER A 534 -2.51 16.40 22.25
CA SER A 534 -2.68 15.81 23.58
C SER A 534 -3.01 14.30 23.50
N TYR A 535 -2.64 13.53 24.53
CA TYR A 535 -2.97 12.09 24.64
C TYR A 535 -4.47 11.81 24.41
N TRP A 536 -5.35 12.63 24.98
CA TRP A 536 -6.79 12.50 24.84
C TRP A 536 -7.29 12.70 23.40
N HIS A 537 -6.65 13.61 22.66
CA HIS A 537 -6.98 13.84 21.25
C HIS A 537 -6.48 12.68 20.37
N ARG A 538 -5.28 12.15 20.67
CA ARG A 538 -4.64 11.04 19.94
C ARG A 538 -5.44 9.74 19.98
N TYR A 539 -5.88 9.30 21.16
CA TYR A 539 -6.65 8.05 21.31
C TYR A 539 -8.16 8.26 21.44
N SER A 540 -8.67 9.41 21.01
CA SER A 540 -10.12 9.66 21.05
C SER A 540 -10.86 8.62 20.19
N PRO A 541 -12.02 8.10 20.66
CA PRO A 541 -12.81 7.12 19.90
C PRO A 541 -13.13 7.59 18.47
N ARG A 542 -13.36 8.90 18.30
CA ARG A 542 -13.59 9.54 17.00
C ARG A 542 -12.38 9.39 16.08
N ARG A 543 -11.15 9.61 16.59
CA ARG A 543 -9.94 9.46 15.79
C ARG A 543 -9.68 8.01 15.43
N VAL A 544 -9.84 7.10 16.39
CA VAL A 544 -9.73 5.65 16.15
C VAL A 544 -10.67 5.24 15.01
N PHE A 545 -11.94 5.64 15.09
CA PHE A 545 -12.93 5.32 14.05
C PHE A 545 -12.58 5.96 12.69
N SER A 546 -12.13 7.22 12.69
CA SER A 546 -11.70 7.90 11.45
C SER A 546 -10.47 7.27 10.82
N PHE A 547 -9.54 6.74 11.61
CA PHE A 547 -8.35 6.04 11.14
C PHE A 547 -8.73 4.70 10.49
N LEU A 548 -9.59 3.94 11.18
CA LEU A 548 -10.10 2.64 10.71
C LEU A 548 -10.89 2.75 9.39
N LEU A 549 -11.55 3.88 9.15
CA LEU A 549 -12.39 4.11 7.96
C LEU A 549 -11.77 5.04 6.92
N ARG A 550 -10.48 5.40 7.07
CA ARG A 550 -9.84 6.42 6.22
C ARG A 550 -9.68 5.99 4.76
N THR A 551 -9.49 4.71 4.52
CA THR A 551 -9.34 4.09 3.19
C THR A 551 -10.34 2.96 3.01
N THR A 552 -10.85 2.80 1.78
CA THR A 552 -11.85 1.78 1.41
C THR A 552 -11.39 0.37 1.74
N ASP A 553 -10.11 0.06 1.50
CA ASP A 553 -9.54 -1.27 1.76
C ASP A 553 -9.52 -1.58 3.27
N SER A 554 -9.08 -0.61 4.09
CA SER A 554 -9.08 -0.73 5.55
C SER A 554 -10.50 -0.86 6.08
N ALA A 555 -11.45 -0.07 5.58
CA ALA A 555 -12.84 -0.09 6.01
C ALA A 555 -13.53 -1.45 5.78
N ILE A 556 -13.35 -2.05 4.61
CA ILE A 556 -13.91 -3.37 4.26
C ILE A 556 -13.29 -4.46 5.15
N LEU A 557 -11.98 -4.44 5.30
CA LEU A 557 -11.26 -5.43 6.11
C LEU A 557 -11.63 -5.34 7.60
N ILE A 558 -11.72 -4.12 8.13
CA ILE A 558 -12.08 -3.87 9.53
C ILE A 558 -13.56 -4.22 9.77
N ALA A 559 -14.46 -3.89 8.85
CA ALA A 559 -15.86 -4.33 8.93
C ALA A 559 -15.98 -5.86 8.95
N GLY A 560 -15.16 -6.58 8.17
CA GLY A 560 -15.05 -8.03 8.23
C GLY A 560 -14.60 -8.55 9.60
N ALA A 561 -13.53 -7.99 10.16
CA ALA A 561 -13.01 -8.36 11.48
C ALA A 561 -14.02 -8.10 12.62
N PHE A 562 -14.70 -6.95 12.62
CA PHE A 562 -15.76 -6.64 13.59
C PHE A 562 -17.02 -7.46 13.37
N GLY A 563 -17.39 -7.78 12.12
CA GLY A 563 -18.49 -8.68 11.81
C GLY A 563 -18.24 -10.08 12.37
N MET A 564 -17.03 -10.61 12.18
CA MET A 564 -16.60 -11.87 12.79
C MET A 564 -16.63 -11.85 14.32
N LEU A 565 -16.13 -10.77 14.93
CA LEU A 565 -16.18 -10.57 16.38
C LEU A 565 -17.62 -10.48 16.90
N ALA A 566 -18.50 -9.77 16.19
CA ALA A 566 -19.91 -9.65 16.56
C ALA A 566 -20.62 -11.01 16.47
N ILE A 567 -20.37 -11.79 15.43
CA ILE A 567 -20.88 -13.16 15.29
C ILE A 567 -20.38 -14.02 16.47
N ALA A 568 -19.09 -13.95 16.80
CA ALA A 568 -18.51 -14.64 17.94
C ALA A 568 -19.21 -14.26 19.27
N ILE A 569 -19.39 -12.96 19.53
CA ILE A 569 -20.08 -12.48 20.75
C ILE A 569 -21.54 -12.91 20.78
N LEU A 570 -22.27 -12.83 19.66
CA LEU A 570 -23.66 -13.24 19.56
C LEU A 570 -23.83 -14.74 19.81
N GLN A 571 -22.90 -15.56 19.32
CA GLN A 571 -22.85 -16.99 19.62
C GLN A 571 -22.49 -17.27 21.08
N ALA A 572 -21.58 -16.49 21.67
CA ALA A 572 -21.19 -16.59 23.07
C ALA A 572 -22.32 -16.19 24.05
N LYS A 573 -23.12 -15.17 23.72
CA LYS A 573 -24.25 -14.72 24.56
C LYS A 573 -25.35 -15.78 24.74
N ARG A 574 -25.35 -16.86 23.96
CA ARG A 574 -26.36 -17.92 24.05
C ARG A 574 -26.04 -19.02 25.06
N LYS A 575 -24.81 -19.18 25.60
CA LYS A 575 -24.46 -20.24 26.57
C LYS A 575 -23.31 -19.86 27.53
N ALA A 576 -23.26 -20.51 28.70
CA ALA A 576 -22.39 -20.20 29.84
C ALA A 576 -20.88 -20.28 29.53
N PHE A 577 -20.18 -19.19 29.86
CA PHE A 577 -18.75 -18.94 29.66
C PHE A 577 -17.87 -19.85 30.52
N SER A 578 -16.96 -20.65 29.92
CA SER A 578 -15.77 -21.14 30.64
C SER A 578 -14.70 -21.74 29.71
N ASN A 579 -13.50 -21.14 29.74
CA ASN A 579 -12.17 -21.78 29.90
C ASN A 579 -11.01 -20.92 29.33
N VAL A 580 -11.30 -19.95 28.45
CA VAL A 580 -10.39 -18.84 28.11
C VAL A 580 -11.07 -17.55 28.59
N PRO A 581 -10.39 -16.67 29.36
CA PRO A 581 -11.01 -15.41 29.75
C PRO A 581 -11.26 -14.61 28.46
N GLN A 582 -12.50 -14.54 27.98
CA GLN A 582 -12.82 -13.76 26.78
C GLN A 582 -12.41 -12.29 26.97
N TRP A 583 -12.42 -11.81 28.22
CA TRP A 583 -11.84 -10.55 28.64
C TRP A 583 -10.34 -10.42 28.31
N PHE A 584 -9.55 -11.49 28.41
CA PHE A 584 -8.15 -11.47 27.99
C PHE A 584 -8.03 -11.26 26.48
N LEU A 585 -8.82 -11.96 25.66
CA LEU A 585 -8.78 -11.79 24.20
C LEU A 585 -9.28 -10.39 23.78
N LEU A 586 -10.27 -9.83 24.49
CA LEU A 586 -10.73 -8.46 24.29
C LEU A 586 -9.65 -7.43 24.66
N LEU A 587 -9.03 -7.58 25.83
CA LEU A 587 -7.91 -6.73 26.27
C LEU A 587 -6.72 -6.85 25.31
N PHE A 588 -6.48 -8.06 24.79
CA PHE A 588 -5.44 -8.31 23.80
C PHE A 588 -5.77 -7.58 22.49
N LEU A 589 -7.01 -7.64 22.01
CA LEU A 589 -7.46 -6.86 20.86
C LEU A 589 -7.27 -5.34 21.08
N LEU A 590 -7.65 -4.83 22.26
CA LEU A 590 -7.45 -3.41 22.61
C LEU A 590 -5.96 -3.01 22.66
N ALA A 591 -5.09 -3.88 23.20
CA ALA A 591 -3.66 -3.67 23.19
C ALA A 591 -3.07 -3.67 21.76
N ASN A 592 -3.63 -4.48 20.86
CA ASN A 592 -3.25 -4.48 19.44
C ASN A 592 -3.77 -3.24 18.71
N PHE A 593 -4.95 -2.72 19.05
CA PHE A 593 -5.43 -1.44 18.52
C PHE A 593 -4.48 -0.30 18.88
N TYR A 594 -3.96 -0.27 20.11
CA TYR A 594 -2.93 0.69 20.49
C TYR A 594 -1.72 0.62 19.54
N ALA A 595 -1.22 -0.58 19.24
CA ALA A 595 -0.07 -0.75 18.36
C ALA A 595 -0.31 -0.21 16.94
N VAL A 596 -1.54 -0.32 16.44
CA VAL A 596 -1.95 0.23 15.14
C VAL A 596 -2.08 1.76 15.19
N ILE A 597 -2.82 2.29 16.16
CA ILE A 597 -3.09 3.74 16.28
C ILE A 597 -1.81 4.52 16.59
N GLN A 598 -0.93 3.98 17.43
CA GLN A 598 0.32 4.61 17.84
C GLN A 598 1.22 4.95 16.64
N SER A 599 1.15 4.15 15.57
CA SER A 599 1.97 4.38 14.38
C SER A 599 1.63 5.68 13.64
N GLY A 600 0.41 6.22 13.79
CA GLY A 600 -0.06 7.45 13.14
C GLY A 600 -0.21 7.41 11.61
N TRP A 601 0.47 6.47 10.94
CA TRP A 601 0.41 6.27 9.49
C TRP A 601 -0.68 5.28 9.11
N ASN A 602 -1.41 5.57 8.04
CA ASN A 602 -2.41 4.65 7.49
C ASN A 602 -1.72 3.58 6.66
N THR A 603 -1.05 2.62 7.31
CA THR A 603 -0.41 1.52 6.60
C THR A 603 -1.14 0.19 6.82
N PRO A 604 -1.56 -0.49 5.74
CA PRO A 604 -2.39 -1.68 5.85
C PRO A 604 -1.64 -2.89 6.47
N HIS A 605 -0.30 -2.91 6.51
CA HIS A 605 0.48 -4.01 7.12
C HIS A 605 0.32 -4.16 8.65
N TYR A 606 -0.34 -3.22 9.34
CA TYR A 606 -0.72 -3.36 10.76
C TYR A 606 -2.02 -4.16 10.98
N LEU A 607 -2.78 -4.43 9.92
CA LEU A 607 -4.11 -5.02 10.05
C LEU A 607 -4.09 -6.41 10.69
N PHE A 608 -3.02 -7.20 10.53
CA PHE A 608 -2.95 -8.54 11.14
C PHE A 608 -2.94 -8.54 12.67
N TYR A 609 -2.52 -7.44 13.31
CA TYR A 609 -2.70 -7.25 14.75
C TYR A 609 -4.17 -7.21 15.16
N ILE A 610 -5.05 -6.75 14.26
CA ILE A 610 -6.50 -6.65 14.47
C ILE A 610 -7.21 -7.95 14.05
N TRP A 611 -6.75 -8.65 13.01
CA TRP A 611 -7.41 -9.86 12.49
C TRP A 611 -7.24 -11.10 13.38
N ILE A 612 -6.07 -11.29 13.99
CA ILE A 612 -5.78 -12.53 14.72
C ILE A 612 -6.61 -12.67 16.01
N PRO A 613 -6.79 -11.65 16.87
CA PRO A 613 -7.56 -11.80 18.10
C PRO A 613 -9.02 -12.25 17.89
N PRO A 614 -9.81 -11.70 16.95
CA PRO A 614 -11.15 -12.20 16.63
C PRO A 614 -11.17 -13.65 16.15
N LEU A 615 -10.20 -14.07 15.33
CA LEU A 615 -10.11 -15.46 14.87
C LEU A 615 -9.80 -16.43 16.03
N LEU A 616 -8.92 -16.03 16.96
CA LEU A 616 -8.67 -16.78 18.20
C LEU A 616 -9.93 -16.87 19.07
N GLN A 617 -10.76 -15.83 19.10
CA GLN A 617 -12.01 -15.83 19.85
C GLN A 617 -13.06 -16.76 19.24
N ILE A 618 -13.21 -16.76 17.91
CA ILE A 618 -14.06 -17.73 17.18
C ILE A 618 -13.60 -19.16 17.49
N ALA A 619 -12.29 -19.39 17.45
CA ALA A 619 -11.71 -20.68 17.80
C ALA A 619 -12.08 -21.09 19.25
N ALA A 620 -11.86 -20.21 20.23
CA ALA A 620 -12.18 -20.49 21.63
C ALA A 620 -13.67 -20.84 21.86
N ILE A 621 -14.60 -20.14 21.21
CA ILE A 621 -16.05 -20.41 21.32
C ILE A 621 -16.41 -21.80 20.79
N THR A 622 -15.76 -22.22 19.71
CA THR A 622 -16.04 -23.50 19.08
C THR A 622 -15.57 -24.68 19.96
N GLN A 623 -14.55 -24.48 20.80
CA GLN A 623 -14.12 -25.44 21.82
C GLN A 623 -15.21 -25.78 22.82
N GLU A 624 -15.86 -24.75 23.36
CA GLU A 624 -16.87 -24.88 24.41
C GLU A 624 -18.08 -25.67 23.89
N GLN A 625 -18.51 -25.38 22.67
CA GLN A 625 -19.58 -26.12 22.01
C GLN A 625 -19.26 -27.62 21.92
N ARG A 626 -18.01 -27.97 21.57
CA ARG A 626 -17.56 -29.36 21.47
C ARG A 626 -17.51 -30.06 22.83
N LYS A 627 -16.97 -29.41 23.88
CA LYS A 627 -16.97 -29.96 25.24
C LYS A 627 -18.39 -30.22 25.73
N TRP A 628 -19.33 -29.31 25.46
CA TRP A 628 -20.73 -29.47 25.83
C TRP A 628 -21.42 -30.62 25.09
N LEU A 629 -21.21 -30.75 23.78
CA LEU A 629 -21.74 -31.87 22.99
C LEU A 629 -21.23 -33.23 23.49
N LEU A 630 -19.95 -33.30 23.91
CA LEU A 630 -19.37 -34.52 24.47
C LEU A 630 -19.86 -34.79 25.90
N ALA A 631 -20.09 -33.75 26.71
CA ALA A 631 -20.65 -33.89 28.07
C ALA A 631 -22.12 -34.35 28.04
N GLY A 632 -22.93 -33.82 27.13
CA GLY A 632 -24.32 -34.22 26.93
C GLY A 632 -24.52 -35.58 26.23
N ALA A 633 -23.43 -36.22 25.77
CA ALA A 633 -23.45 -37.56 25.17
C ALA A 633 -23.07 -38.68 26.16
N THR A 634 -22.95 -38.36 27.46
CA THR A 634 -22.87 -39.39 28.50
C THR A 634 -24.28 -39.91 28.82
N PRO A 635 -24.55 -41.24 28.79
CA PRO A 635 -25.85 -41.76 29.20
C PRO A 635 -25.96 -41.68 30.73
N ASP A 636 -26.87 -40.82 31.22
CA ASP A 636 -27.28 -40.80 32.63
C ASP A 636 -27.95 -42.13 33.00
N HIS A 637 -27.21 -43.04 33.62
CA HIS A 637 -27.77 -44.13 34.43
C HIS A 637 -28.14 -43.58 35.81
N HIS A 638 -29.35 -43.04 35.96
CA HIS A 638 -30.05 -42.98 37.25
C HIS A 638 -31.57 -42.96 37.05
N TRP A 639 -32.14 -44.16 36.89
CA TRP A 639 -33.54 -44.41 37.25
C TRP A 639 -33.53 -45.42 38.40
N ALA A 640 -33.64 -44.92 39.63
CA ALA A 640 -33.95 -45.69 40.82
C ALA A 640 -35.21 -45.07 41.44
N GLY A 641 -36.27 -45.87 41.58
CA GLY A 641 -37.56 -45.44 42.08
C GLY A 641 -38.56 -46.57 42.28
N ASN A 642 -38.23 -47.49 43.19
CA ASN A 642 -39.08 -48.31 44.08
C ASN A 642 -40.40 -48.94 43.61
N GLY A 643 -40.44 -50.28 43.74
CA GLY A 643 -41.65 -51.08 43.93
C GLY A 643 -41.33 -52.57 44.12
N GLN A 644 -41.17 -53.02 45.36
CA GLN A 644 -41.27 -54.46 45.73
C GLN A 644 -42.76 -54.91 45.68
N PRO A 645 -43.11 -56.21 45.54
CA PRO A 645 -42.57 -57.32 46.35
C PRO A 645 -42.38 -58.71 45.68
N ASN A 646 -41.62 -59.56 46.40
CA ASN A 646 -41.61 -61.04 46.48
C ASN A 646 -42.14 -61.92 45.32
N VAL A 647 -41.38 -62.97 44.97
CA VAL A 647 -41.74 -64.41 45.09
C VAL A 647 -40.65 -65.31 44.48
N ALA A 648 -40.26 -66.34 45.26
CA ALA A 648 -39.74 -67.69 44.95
C ALA A 648 -38.66 -67.90 43.86
N GLN A 649 -37.49 -68.47 44.19
CA GLN A 649 -37.22 -69.93 44.20
C GLN A 649 -37.75 -70.67 42.95
N THR A 650 -36.86 -71.09 42.03
CA THR A 650 -36.47 -72.51 41.76
C THR A 650 -35.78 -72.69 40.39
N SER A 651 -34.74 -73.52 40.44
CA SER A 651 -34.18 -74.45 39.45
C SER A 651 -34.85 -74.70 38.09
N GLN A 652 -33.99 -74.99 37.10
CA GLN A 652 -34.20 -75.84 35.90
C GLN A 652 -35.20 -75.26 34.88
N HIS A 653 -34.88 -75.03 33.61
CA HIS A 653 -34.12 -75.81 32.64
C HIS A 653 -33.55 -74.90 31.54
#